data_AF-R4YL18-F1
#
_entry.id   AF-R4YL18-F1
#
_cell.length_a   1.000
_cell.length_b   1.000
_cell.length_c   1.000
_cell.angle_alpha   90.00
_cell.angle_beta   90.00
_cell.angle_gamma   90.00
#
_symmetry.space_group_name_H-M   'P 1'
#
loop_
_entity.id
_entity.type
_entity.pdbx_description
1 polymer ?
#
loop_
_entity_poly.entity_id
_entity_poly.type
_entity_poly.pdbx_seq_one_letter_code
_entity_poly.pdbx_strand_id
1 'polypeptide(L)'
;MQIQDSNEIAESNQKYRVLHARAVLIIIVVAWIVAFSLSIQASPLSPNLPESSSSKAIKANIKTMLMEKKEIAPLADIPIVATAADATLTDAAYYAWQEFIALNWPAKAQTGNTHDRETPDSSKKFGDIASKSSIAYPALVWETFRHKVEIYPGQGSPHGYLPSGKLSVNTKPANASQDFGYDDLPRYIYNSDKTNIIPFVSLRTPWLNLDEASQIGTNQIYSGLDLGQVAPEGPGRLLLFLAKANRKQYQYVASRGWWNKDIDNPFSPADTIKRTADYVTTQKKTPASSGLIGSLKTVMQQKKDADTVSFSDGTMEVKTAWRLATAAEKLFYKTNNYIEGYHAAQVRYYLGKQDSSGSSTGKKTYVEQDDLGVMLGLHIIHKTPKAPYFIFASFEHKDNIRRADGTPLEDADGSIIGSSPNSITSSTVTSVASQAKAVVTASGNKQTLLTLQTFTPNEATASDYETNNQSYFINSHATNLASDKSGQPKIGIDKRRFGIPANVIKVNKDVHQMISAANSNAANPWGNYRLTNVQWKPLTKAPGTVYSSLDSAEQSTYYTSNSVIETNHILSEFSGRFSGVGNTITDFSATKTGETGTTNIAGIVYQNGSVTGDAFNNVYANGKGHLMGGCMGCHGNQQVSGSDFSFIFAEPVSNPDSAERTYPYPLIK
;
A
#
# COMPACT_ATOMS: atom_id res chain seq x y z
N MET A 1 18.51 -90.39 -12.97
CA MET A 1 18.58 -89.95 -14.37
C MET A 1 17.41 -88.99 -14.58
N GLN A 2 17.75 -87.71 -14.80
CA GLN A 2 16.94 -86.57 -15.26
C GLN A 2 15.47 -86.50 -14.79
N ILE A 3 15.15 -85.51 -13.94
CA ILE A 3 13.98 -84.62 -13.91
C ILE A 3 13.99 -84.00 -12.50
N GLN A 4 14.88 -83.04 -12.25
CA GLN A 4 14.77 -82.16 -11.07
C GLN A 4 15.48 -80.81 -11.28
N ASP A 5 16.44 -80.73 -12.21
CA ASP A 5 17.17 -79.48 -12.51
C ASP A 5 16.45 -78.49 -13.43
N SER A 6 15.44 -78.92 -14.22
CA SER A 6 14.85 -78.03 -15.24
C SER A 6 13.88 -76.99 -14.67
N ASN A 7 13.23 -77.26 -13.53
CA ASN A 7 12.22 -76.37 -12.96
C ASN A 7 12.83 -75.28 -12.06
N GLU A 8 13.89 -75.58 -11.31
CA GLU A 8 14.59 -74.57 -10.51
C GLU A 8 15.34 -73.55 -11.40
N ILE A 9 15.91 -73.99 -12.52
CA ILE A 9 16.54 -73.09 -13.50
C ILE A 9 15.49 -72.21 -14.19
N ALA A 10 14.29 -72.72 -14.45
CA ALA A 10 13.20 -71.93 -15.05
C ALA A 10 12.66 -70.85 -14.09
N GLU A 11 12.42 -71.19 -12.82
CA GLU A 11 11.97 -70.22 -11.81
C GLU A 11 13.03 -69.16 -11.48
N SER A 12 14.30 -69.56 -11.40
CA SER A 12 15.42 -68.63 -11.19
C SER A 12 15.54 -67.64 -12.35
N ASN A 13 15.44 -68.12 -13.60
CA ASN A 13 15.49 -67.27 -14.78
C ASN A 13 14.26 -66.34 -14.89
N GLN A 14 13.08 -66.78 -14.45
CA GLN A 14 11.89 -65.92 -14.41
C GLN A 14 12.02 -64.84 -13.34
N LYS A 15 12.51 -65.16 -12.13
CA LYS A 15 12.81 -64.17 -11.09
C LYS A 15 13.88 -63.17 -11.52
N TYR A 16 14.94 -63.64 -12.18
CA TYR A 16 15.97 -62.76 -12.74
C TYR A 16 15.43 -61.83 -13.83
N ARG A 17 14.55 -62.33 -14.71
CA ARG A 17 13.89 -61.51 -15.74
C ARG A 17 12.96 -60.45 -15.15
N VAL A 18 12.23 -60.77 -14.07
CA VAL A 18 11.36 -59.80 -13.39
C VAL A 18 12.19 -58.77 -12.62
N LEU A 19 13.29 -59.16 -11.97
CA LEU A 19 14.21 -58.22 -11.33
C LEU A 19 14.92 -57.32 -12.34
N HIS A 20 15.37 -57.86 -13.47
CA HIS A 20 15.95 -57.07 -14.56
C HIS A 20 14.92 -56.11 -15.17
N ALA A 21 13.69 -56.55 -15.42
CA ALA A 21 12.64 -55.68 -15.94
C ALA A 21 12.30 -54.54 -14.96
N ARG A 22 12.27 -54.82 -13.65
CA ARG A 22 12.06 -53.79 -12.61
C ARG A 22 13.25 -52.84 -12.49
N ALA A 23 14.48 -53.34 -12.55
CA ALA A 23 15.68 -52.50 -12.53
C ALA A 23 15.77 -51.61 -13.77
N VAL A 24 15.46 -52.14 -14.95
CA VAL A 24 15.39 -51.37 -16.21
C VAL A 24 14.26 -50.34 -16.15
N LEU A 25 13.10 -50.68 -15.61
CA LEU A 25 12.00 -49.72 -15.43
C LEU A 25 12.37 -48.61 -14.44
N ILE A 26 13.06 -48.93 -13.34
CA ILE A 26 13.57 -47.94 -12.37
C ILE A 26 14.63 -47.05 -13.02
N ILE A 27 15.56 -47.61 -13.81
CA ILE A 27 16.57 -46.83 -14.53
C ILE A 27 15.91 -45.93 -15.59
N ILE A 28 14.88 -46.41 -16.30
CA ILE A 28 14.12 -45.59 -17.26
C ILE A 28 13.34 -44.51 -16.53
N VAL A 29 12.68 -44.79 -15.40
CA VAL A 29 11.94 -43.79 -14.62
C VAL A 29 12.88 -42.77 -13.99
N VAL A 30 14.05 -43.19 -13.49
CA VAL A 30 15.08 -42.28 -12.95
C VAL A 30 15.73 -41.48 -14.07
N ALA A 31 16.01 -42.07 -15.24
CA ALA A 31 16.50 -41.35 -16.41
C ALA A 31 15.45 -40.39 -16.97
N TRP A 32 14.16 -40.74 -16.90
CA TRP A 32 13.05 -39.84 -17.22
C TRP A 32 12.92 -38.73 -16.19
N ILE A 33 13.00 -39.01 -14.88
CA ILE A 33 12.97 -37.98 -13.84
C ILE A 33 14.20 -37.08 -13.95
N VAL A 34 15.39 -37.60 -14.22
CA VAL A 34 16.62 -36.82 -14.41
C VAL A 34 16.56 -36.04 -15.73
N ALA A 35 16.04 -36.61 -16.82
CA ALA A 35 15.81 -35.88 -18.07
C ALA A 35 14.73 -34.81 -17.92
N PHE A 36 13.66 -35.07 -17.15
CA PHE A 36 12.61 -34.11 -16.84
C PHE A 36 13.09 -33.03 -15.85
N SER A 37 13.98 -33.38 -14.93
CA SER A 37 14.62 -32.44 -13.98
C SER A 37 15.70 -31.60 -14.66
N LEU A 38 16.39 -32.15 -15.66
CA LEU A 38 17.35 -31.42 -16.51
C LEU A 38 16.67 -30.63 -17.63
N SER A 39 15.43 -30.98 -18.03
CA SER A 39 14.59 -30.16 -18.92
C SER A 39 13.68 -29.18 -18.18
N ILE A 40 13.63 -29.22 -16.84
CA ILE A 40 13.10 -28.16 -15.97
C ILE A 40 14.28 -27.43 -15.29
N GLN A 41 15.38 -27.23 -16.00
CA GLN A 41 15.90 -25.87 -16.00
C GLN A 41 15.01 -25.10 -16.95
N ALA A 42 13.98 -24.47 -16.38
CA ALA A 42 13.28 -23.38 -17.04
C ALA A 42 14.33 -22.31 -17.35
N SER A 43 14.97 -22.46 -18.50
CA SER A 43 15.48 -21.31 -19.22
C SER A 43 14.27 -20.39 -19.34
N PRO A 44 14.35 -19.12 -18.92
CA PRO A 44 13.30 -18.18 -19.23
C PRO A 44 13.34 -18.03 -20.76
N LEU A 45 12.59 -18.87 -21.47
CA LEU A 45 12.08 -18.54 -22.77
C LEU A 45 11.03 -17.45 -22.54
N SER A 46 11.50 -16.27 -22.13
CA SER A 46 10.94 -15.05 -22.64
C SER A 46 11.54 -14.99 -24.04
N PRO A 47 10.80 -15.34 -25.12
CA PRO A 47 11.23 -14.85 -26.42
C PRO A 47 11.42 -13.35 -26.23
N ASN A 48 12.54 -12.80 -26.70
CA ASN A 48 12.78 -11.36 -26.77
C ASN A 48 11.64 -10.73 -27.60
N LEU A 49 10.46 -10.58 -27.00
CA LEU A 49 9.34 -9.91 -27.61
C LEU A 49 9.81 -8.48 -27.79
N PRO A 50 9.76 -7.96 -29.03
CA PRO A 50 10.21 -6.61 -29.29
C PRO A 50 9.46 -5.65 -28.36
N GLU A 51 10.22 -4.75 -27.73
CA GLU A 51 9.68 -3.73 -26.83
C GLU A 51 8.52 -2.99 -27.52
N SER A 52 7.38 -2.89 -26.83
CA SER A 52 6.16 -2.29 -27.37
C SER A 52 6.41 -0.82 -27.72
N SER A 53 5.59 -0.27 -28.63
CA SER A 53 5.64 1.18 -28.93
C SER A 53 5.34 2.04 -27.70
N SER A 54 4.49 1.56 -26.79
CA SER A 54 4.17 2.25 -25.53
C SER A 54 5.39 2.30 -24.60
N SER A 55 6.02 1.15 -24.33
CA SER A 55 7.27 1.06 -23.56
C SER A 55 8.36 1.97 -24.12
N LYS A 56 8.57 1.97 -25.45
CA LYS A 56 9.54 2.87 -26.10
C LYS A 56 9.24 4.35 -25.86
N ALA A 57 7.97 4.75 -25.97
CA ALA A 57 7.56 6.13 -25.76
C ALA A 57 7.77 6.58 -24.31
N ILE A 58 7.37 5.76 -23.33
CA ILE A 58 7.54 6.06 -21.90
C ILE A 58 9.03 6.10 -21.54
N LYS A 59 9.82 5.13 -22.02
CA LYS A 59 11.27 5.08 -21.80
C LYS A 59 11.99 6.29 -22.38
N ALA A 60 11.57 6.77 -23.55
CA ALA A 60 12.08 8.01 -24.12
C ALA A 60 11.73 9.22 -23.24
N ASN A 61 10.50 9.31 -22.72
CA ASN A 61 10.11 10.36 -21.79
C ASN A 61 10.92 10.32 -20.49
N ILE A 62 11.12 9.15 -19.87
CA ILE A 62 11.99 8.99 -18.68
C ILE A 62 13.40 9.49 -18.98
N LYS A 63 13.97 9.13 -20.13
CA LYS A 63 15.30 9.60 -20.54
C LYS A 63 15.34 11.11 -20.68
N THR A 64 14.33 11.72 -21.32
CA THR A 64 14.22 13.17 -21.45
C THR A 64 14.06 13.86 -20.10
N MET A 65 13.27 13.32 -19.17
CA MET A 65 13.14 13.85 -17.81
C MET A 65 14.49 13.86 -17.10
N LEU A 66 15.20 12.72 -17.09
CA LEU A 66 16.44 12.56 -16.35
C LEU A 66 17.62 13.33 -16.98
N MET A 67 17.74 13.32 -18.30
CA MET A 67 18.91 13.85 -19.01
C MET A 67 18.72 15.29 -19.48
N GLU A 68 17.49 15.69 -19.85
CA GLU A 68 17.19 17.02 -20.41
C GLU A 68 16.38 17.89 -19.44
N LYS A 69 15.91 17.34 -18.32
CA LYS A 69 15.11 18.06 -17.30
C LYS A 69 13.83 18.70 -17.86
N LYS A 70 13.21 18.03 -18.83
CA LYS A 70 12.00 18.47 -19.51
C LYS A 70 10.84 17.52 -19.19
N GLU A 71 9.62 18.07 -19.15
CA GLU A 71 8.38 17.29 -18.97
C GLU A 71 8.40 16.43 -17.68
N ILE A 72 8.89 16.99 -16.56
CA ILE A 72 9.09 16.32 -15.27
C ILE A 72 7.76 15.96 -14.56
N ALA A 73 6.61 16.17 -15.20
CA ALA A 73 5.31 15.83 -14.63
C ALA A 73 4.95 14.35 -14.89
N PRO A 74 4.13 13.72 -14.03
CA PRO A 74 3.54 12.43 -14.35
C PRO A 74 2.81 12.49 -15.69
N LEU A 75 2.97 11.45 -16.52
CA LEU A 75 2.17 11.31 -17.73
C LEU A 75 0.68 11.24 -17.36
N ALA A 76 -0.19 11.83 -18.19
CA ALA A 76 -1.62 11.81 -17.95
C ALA A 76 -2.23 10.39 -18.05
N ASP A 77 -1.57 9.49 -18.79
CA ASP A 77 -1.98 8.10 -18.96
C ASP A 77 -0.87 7.24 -19.58
N ILE A 78 -1.09 5.92 -19.65
CA ILE A 78 -0.27 5.01 -20.45
C ILE A 78 -0.47 5.37 -21.95
N PRO A 79 0.58 5.78 -22.68
CA PRO A 79 0.46 6.24 -24.06
C PRO A 79 0.21 5.07 -25.03
N ILE A 80 -0.31 5.41 -26.22
CA ILE A 80 -0.51 4.53 -27.39
C ILE A 80 -1.58 3.44 -27.24
N VAL A 81 -1.83 2.94 -26.03
CA VAL A 81 -2.91 1.96 -25.76
C VAL A 81 -4.29 2.60 -25.78
N ALA A 82 -5.33 1.85 -26.16
CA ALA A 82 -6.70 2.36 -26.19
C ALA A 82 -7.28 2.50 -24.77
N THR A 83 -7.13 1.46 -23.95
CA THR A 83 -7.41 1.46 -22.51
C THR A 83 -6.17 1.04 -21.73
N ALA A 84 -6.11 1.31 -20.43
CA ALA A 84 -4.98 0.87 -19.61
C ALA A 84 -4.90 -0.67 -19.61
N ALA A 85 -6.04 -1.37 -19.62
CA ALA A 85 -6.10 -2.81 -19.64
C ALA A 85 -5.46 -3.47 -20.89
N ASP A 86 -5.30 -2.72 -21.99
CA ASP A 86 -4.62 -3.19 -23.21
C ASP A 86 -3.08 -3.12 -23.09
N ALA A 87 -2.56 -2.45 -22.05
CA ALA A 87 -1.13 -2.37 -21.78
C ALA A 87 -0.57 -3.68 -21.24
N THR A 88 0.70 -3.94 -21.56
CA THR A 88 1.46 -5.04 -20.94
C THR A 88 1.93 -4.64 -19.53
N LEU A 89 2.30 -5.62 -18.70
CA LEU A 89 2.92 -5.33 -17.40
C LEU A 89 4.22 -4.52 -17.56
N THR A 90 4.97 -4.71 -18.65
CA THR A 90 6.17 -3.92 -18.95
C THR A 90 5.84 -2.44 -19.23
N ASP A 91 4.77 -2.16 -19.98
CA ASP A 91 4.32 -0.79 -20.23
C ASP A 91 3.88 -0.12 -18.93
N ALA A 92 3.10 -0.82 -18.12
CA ALA A 92 2.64 -0.34 -16.81
C ALA A 92 3.81 -0.12 -15.84
N ALA A 93 4.83 -0.97 -15.86
CA ALA A 93 6.02 -0.83 -15.03
C ALA A 93 6.87 0.39 -15.42
N TYR A 94 7.07 0.66 -16.72
CA TYR A 94 7.72 1.90 -17.15
C TYR A 94 6.90 3.13 -16.79
N TYR A 95 5.57 3.06 -16.95
CA TYR A 95 4.67 4.13 -16.54
C TYR A 95 4.81 4.44 -15.04
N ALA A 96 4.78 3.42 -14.19
CA ALA A 96 4.97 3.59 -12.75
C ALA A 96 6.33 4.22 -12.40
N TRP A 97 7.41 3.83 -13.09
CA TRP A 97 8.72 4.46 -12.91
C TRP A 97 8.76 5.93 -13.36
N GLN A 98 8.05 6.26 -14.44
CA GLN A 98 7.89 7.64 -14.89
C GLN A 98 7.21 8.49 -13.80
N GLU A 99 6.14 7.97 -13.20
CA GLU A 99 5.46 8.61 -12.07
C GLU A 99 6.39 8.74 -10.86
N PHE A 100 7.11 7.67 -10.51
CA PHE A 100 8.05 7.67 -9.40
C PHE A 100 9.11 8.76 -9.56
N ILE A 101 9.70 8.90 -10.75
CA ILE A 101 10.72 9.93 -11.03
C ILE A 101 10.11 11.33 -10.96
N ALA A 102 8.94 11.54 -11.54
CA ALA A 102 8.24 12.83 -11.51
C ALA A 102 7.92 13.28 -10.09
N LEU A 103 7.36 12.36 -9.29
CA LEU A 103 6.90 12.61 -7.93
C LEU A 103 8.05 12.75 -6.94
N ASN A 104 9.17 12.05 -7.15
CA ASN A 104 10.37 12.15 -6.32
C ASN A 104 11.38 13.17 -6.86
N TRP A 105 11.00 14.01 -7.83
CA TRP A 105 11.82 15.14 -8.24
C TRP A 105 11.88 16.20 -7.13
N PRO A 106 13.00 16.91 -6.93
CA PRO A 106 13.05 18.05 -6.02
C PRO A 106 11.96 19.08 -6.36
N ALA A 107 11.10 19.42 -5.41
CA ALA A 107 10.09 20.46 -5.59
C ALA A 107 10.74 21.85 -5.57
N LYS A 108 10.04 22.84 -6.13
CA LYS A 108 10.36 24.25 -5.89
C LYS A 108 10.40 24.54 -4.39
N ALA A 109 11.12 25.60 -4.03
CA ALA A 109 11.17 26.09 -2.66
C ALA A 109 9.75 26.33 -2.10
N GLN A 110 9.38 25.61 -1.04
CA GLN A 110 8.05 25.75 -0.44
C GLN A 110 8.00 26.97 0.48
N THR A 111 7.43 28.06 -0.02
CA THR A 111 7.28 29.34 0.67
C THR A 111 5.83 29.67 1.04
N GLY A 112 4.87 28.89 0.54
CA GLY A 112 3.43 29.13 0.72
C GLY A 112 2.83 30.02 -0.38
N ASN A 113 3.59 30.29 -1.44
CA ASN A 113 3.12 31.04 -2.61
C ASN A 113 2.33 30.13 -3.55
N THR A 114 1.47 30.74 -4.37
CA THR A 114 0.63 29.99 -5.34
C THR A 114 1.50 29.18 -6.30
N HIS A 115 1.16 27.92 -6.50
CA HIS A 115 1.88 26.91 -7.29
C HIS A 115 3.28 26.53 -6.76
N ASP A 116 3.60 26.79 -5.48
CA ASP A 116 4.79 26.19 -4.86
C ASP A 116 4.64 24.67 -4.78
N ARG A 117 3.48 24.18 -4.30
CA ARG A 117 3.23 22.75 -4.16
C ARG A 117 3.04 22.08 -5.52
N GLU A 118 3.52 20.85 -5.61
CA GLU A 118 3.51 19.94 -6.77
C GLU A 118 4.39 20.36 -7.95
N THR A 119 5.06 21.52 -7.85
CA THR A 119 5.85 22.03 -8.95
C THR A 119 7.31 21.54 -8.82
N PRO A 120 7.83 20.76 -9.78
CA PRO A 120 9.23 20.37 -9.77
C PRO A 120 10.14 21.58 -9.99
N ASP A 121 11.30 21.58 -9.33
CA ASP A 121 12.38 22.53 -9.59
C ASP A 121 13.17 22.06 -10.83
N SER A 122 12.87 22.66 -11.98
CA SER A 122 13.55 22.35 -13.25
C SER A 122 15.03 22.75 -13.27
N SER A 123 15.51 23.51 -12.28
CA SER A 123 16.95 23.79 -12.14
C SER A 123 17.72 22.60 -11.57
N LYS A 124 17.06 21.72 -10.81
CA LYS A 124 17.66 20.55 -10.15
C LYS A 124 17.74 19.35 -11.09
N LYS A 125 18.52 18.35 -10.69
CA LYS A 125 18.51 17.00 -11.25
C LYS A 125 17.73 16.07 -10.32
N PHE A 126 17.22 14.98 -10.89
CA PHE A 126 16.71 13.86 -10.09
C PHE A 126 17.79 13.36 -9.12
N GLY A 127 17.45 13.22 -7.84
CA GLY A 127 18.39 12.79 -6.81
C GLY A 127 19.34 13.88 -6.28
N ASP A 128 19.17 15.14 -6.66
CA ASP A 128 19.90 16.24 -6.01
C ASP A 128 19.49 16.39 -4.55
N ILE A 129 20.48 16.64 -3.68
CA ILE A 129 20.24 16.99 -2.28
C ILE A 129 19.52 18.33 -2.24
N ALA A 130 18.38 18.36 -1.58
CA ALA A 130 17.66 19.58 -1.36
C ALA A 130 18.42 20.47 -0.34
N SER A 131 18.78 21.69 -0.74
CA SER A 131 19.63 22.58 0.06
C SER A 131 18.90 23.02 1.33
N LYS A 132 19.54 22.87 2.50
CA LYS A 132 19.00 23.38 3.77
C LYS A 132 18.77 24.89 3.65
N SER A 133 17.53 25.33 3.82
CA SER A 133 17.16 26.73 3.80
C SER A 133 16.40 27.08 5.09
N SER A 134 16.72 28.23 5.67
CA SER A 134 15.97 28.80 6.80
C SER A 134 14.63 29.39 6.35
N ILE A 135 14.43 29.57 5.04
CA ILE A 135 13.27 30.23 4.42
C ILE A 135 12.38 29.24 3.66
N ALA A 136 12.92 28.17 3.09
CA ALA A 136 12.17 27.17 2.31
C ALA A 136 12.40 25.74 2.80
N TYR A 137 11.37 24.91 2.75
CA TYR A 137 11.51 23.49 3.11
C TYR A 137 12.02 22.69 1.90
N PRO A 138 13.09 21.89 2.04
CA PRO A 138 13.53 20.95 1.02
C PRO A 138 12.52 19.79 0.91
N ALA A 139 11.72 19.76 -0.16
CA ALA A 139 10.70 18.73 -0.36
C ALA A 139 10.83 18.11 -1.76
N LEU A 140 10.36 16.87 -1.91
CA LEU A 140 10.06 16.29 -3.22
C LEU A 140 8.63 16.68 -3.65
N VAL A 141 8.33 16.56 -4.95
CA VAL A 141 7.02 16.92 -5.50
C VAL A 141 5.87 16.28 -4.73
N TRP A 142 5.87 14.96 -4.48
CA TRP A 142 4.79 14.32 -3.73
C TRP A 142 4.76 14.71 -2.25
N GLU A 143 5.91 15.03 -1.64
CA GLU A 143 5.96 15.47 -0.24
C GLU A 143 5.21 16.78 -0.04
N THR A 144 5.05 17.56 -1.11
CA THR A 144 4.27 18.79 -1.09
C THR A 144 2.77 18.57 -1.26
N PHE A 145 2.30 17.33 -1.44
CA PHE A 145 0.87 17.01 -1.44
C PHE A 145 0.20 17.38 -0.11
N ARG A 146 -1.14 17.43 -0.08
CA ARG A 146 -1.88 17.62 1.18
C ARG A 146 -2.01 16.29 1.90
N HIS A 147 -1.67 16.25 3.19
CA HIS A 147 -1.87 15.07 4.04
C HIS A 147 -3.36 14.77 4.21
N LYS A 148 -3.74 13.51 4.49
CA LYS A 148 -5.16 13.11 4.66
C LYS A 148 -5.94 13.98 5.65
N VAL A 149 -5.33 14.37 6.77
CA VAL A 149 -5.93 15.26 7.79
C VAL A 149 -6.10 16.70 7.29
N GLU A 150 -5.28 17.13 6.32
CA GLU A 150 -5.44 18.44 5.67
C GLU A 150 -6.56 18.41 4.62
N ILE A 151 -6.90 17.25 4.08
CA ILE A 151 -7.96 17.08 3.07
C ILE A 151 -9.32 16.88 3.76
N TYR A 152 -9.37 16.00 4.76
CA TYR A 152 -10.61 15.65 5.45
C TYR A 152 -10.41 15.65 6.98
N PRO A 153 -10.28 16.84 7.59
CA PRO A 153 -10.06 16.97 9.03
C PRO A 153 -11.30 16.52 9.82
N GLY A 154 -11.09 15.94 11.00
CA GLY A 154 -12.16 15.50 11.90
C GLY A 154 -12.97 16.62 12.54
N GLN A 155 -12.55 17.88 12.40
CA GLN A 155 -13.26 19.07 12.84
C GLN A 155 -12.76 20.32 12.11
N GLY A 156 -13.67 21.26 11.85
CA GLY A 156 -13.34 22.55 11.25
C GLY A 156 -13.01 22.46 9.76
N SER A 157 -12.47 23.54 9.21
CA SER A 157 -11.99 23.57 7.82
C SER A 157 -10.49 23.33 7.74
N PRO A 158 -9.98 22.77 6.63
CA PRO A 158 -8.55 22.71 6.34
C PRO A 158 -7.84 24.03 6.56
N HIS A 159 -6.59 23.96 7.00
CA HIS A 159 -5.75 25.14 7.12
C HIS A 159 -5.58 25.83 5.77
N GLY A 160 -5.86 27.13 5.75
CA GLY A 160 -5.79 27.96 4.55
C GLY A 160 -7.06 28.01 3.72
N TYR A 161 -8.08 27.19 4.06
CA TYR A 161 -9.31 27.13 3.29
C TYR A 161 -10.00 28.50 3.22
N LEU A 162 -10.23 28.96 1.99
CA LEU A 162 -11.04 30.12 1.68
C LEU A 162 -12.10 29.69 0.67
N PRO A 163 -13.41 29.80 0.98
CA PRO A 163 -14.46 29.45 0.02
C PRO A 163 -14.38 30.37 -1.20
N SER A 164 -14.55 29.80 -2.39
CA SER A 164 -14.60 30.56 -3.64
C SER A 164 -15.67 31.66 -3.56
N GLY A 165 -15.24 32.92 -3.60
CA GLY A 165 -16.12 34.10 -3.51
C GLY A 165 -16.10 34.88 -2.19
N LYS A 166 -15.37 34.43 -1.15
CA LYS A 166 -15.00 35.29 -0.01
C LYS A 166 -13.53 35.67 -0.14
N LEU A 167 -13.25 36.82 -0.77
CA LEU A 167 -11.95 37.48 -0.60
C LEU A 167 -11.72 37.68 0.90
N SER A 168 -10.65 37.09 1.44
CA SER A 168 -10.16 37.54 2.75
C SER A 168 -9.72 38.99 2.58
N VAL A 169 -10.44 39.89 3.24
CA VAL A 169 -10.10 41.30 3.33
C VAL A 169 -8.78 41.39 4.11
N ASN A 170 -7.71 41.75 3.40
CA ASN A 170 -6.46 42.36 3.89
C ASN A 170 -5.21 41.53 4.22
N THR A 171 -5.05 40.23 3.92
CA THR A 171 -3.72 39.57 4.16
C THR A 171 -3.27 38.44 3.23
N LYS A 172 -4.09 37.93 2.29
CA LYS A 172 -3.67 36.85 1.37
C LYS A 172 -3.90 37.19 -0.11
N PRO A 173 -3.05 36.71 -1.04
CA PRO A 173 -3.19 37.00 -2.46
C PRO A 173 -4.53 36.50 -3.00
N ALA A 174 -5.10 37.25 -3.96
CA ALA A 174 -6.43 37.01 -4.54
C ALA A 174 -6.65 35.56 -5.06
N ASN A 175 -5.56 34.86 -5.42
CA ASN A 175 -5.57 33.50 -5.97
C ASN A 175 -5.85 32.40 -4.92
N ALA A 176 -5.67 32.65 -3.62
CA ALA A 176 -5.98 31.67 -2.57
C ALA A 176 -7.49 31.29 -2.55
N SER A 177 -8.35 32.18 -3.05
CA SER A 177 -9.79 31.92 -3.24
C SER A 177 -10.12 31.01 -4.43
N GLN A 178 -9.21 30.86 -5.40
CA GLN A 178 -9.40 30.02 -6.59
C GLN A 178 -8.92 28.58 -6.39
N ASP A 179 -7.97 28.38 -5.48
CA ASP A 179 -7.31 27.10 -5.20
C ASP A 179 -7.63 26.56 -3.79
N PHE A 180 -8.61 27.16 -3.11
CA PHE A 180 -9.05 26.79 -1.77
C PHE A 180 -7.93 26.74 -0.73
N GLY A 181 -6.85 27.48 -0.96
CA GLY A 181 -5.67 27.52 -0.09
C GLY A 181 -4.75 26.31 -0.19
N TYR A 182 -4.80 25.48 -1.24
CA TYR A 182 -3.97 24.28 -1.35
C TYR A 182 -2.48 24.54 -1.07
N ASP A 183 -1.92 25.63 -1.60
CA ASP A 183 -0.51 26.01 -1.46
C ASP A 183 -0.05 26.49 -0.07
N ASP A 184 -0.97 26.68 0.88
CA ASP A 184 -0.60 27.03 2.26
C ASP A 184 0.38 26.02 2.87
N LEU A 185 1.29 26.48 3.74
CA LEU A 185 2.19 25.61 4.49
C LEU A 185 1.41 24.61 5.38
N PRO A 186 1.97 23.41 5.62
CA PRO A 186 1.25 22.34 6.31
C PRO A 186 0.88 22.69 7.74
N ARG A 187 -0.35 22.30 8.11
CA ARG A 187 -0.83 22.32 9.50
C ARG A 187 -1.82 21.18 9.69
N TYR A 188 -1.55 20.34 10.69
CA TYR A 188 -2.33 19.14 10.96
C TYR A 188 -3.33 19.41 12.09
N ILE A 189 -4.62 19.49 11.73
CA ILE A 189 -5.70 19.85 12.65
C ILE A 189 -6.58 18.63 12.89
N TYR A 190 -6.51 18.11 14.11
CA TYR A 190 -7.35 17.00 14.58
C TYR A 190 -8.57 17.52 15.36
N ASN A 191 -9.51 16.63 15.67
CA ASN A 191 -10.74 16.99 16.37
C ASN A 191 -10.46 17.33 17.85
N SER A 192 -10.58 18.60 18.22
CA SER A 192 -10.26 19.07 19.57
C SER A 192 -11.23 18.60 20.65
N ASP A 193 -12.40 18.07 20.29
CA ASP A 193 -13.33 17.47 21.25
C ASP A 193 -12.90 16.04 21.61
N LYS A 194 -12.26 15.32 20.66
CA LYS A 194 -11.81 13.93 20.82
C LYS A 194 -10.34 13.78 21.18
N THR A 195 -9.50 14.74 20.81
CA THR A 195 -8.04 14.65 21.02
C THR A 195 -7.43 15.92 21.59
N ASN A 196 -6.45 15.75 22.47
CA ASN A 196 -5.58 16.81 22.97
C ASN A 196 -4.19 16.62 22.37
N ILE A 197 -3.71 17.59 21.60
CA ILE A 197 -2.38 17.57 20.99
C ILE A 197 -1.50 18.56 21.76
N ILE A 198 -0.46 18.04 22.41
CA ILE A 198 0.61 18.83 23.02
C ILE A 198 1.62 19.13 21.90
N PRO A 199 1.76 20.40 21.49
CA PRO A 199 2.58 20.74 20.33
C PRO A 199 4.07 20.57 20.63
N PHE A 200 4.82 20.19 19.61
CA PHE A 200 6.28 20.20 19.64
C PHE A 200 6.77 21.58 19.18
N VAL A 201 7.74 22.15 19.90
CA VAL A 201 8.33 23.43 19.51
C VAL A 201 9.31 23.19 18.37
N SER A 202 8.84 23.33 17.13
CA SER A 202 9.70 23.38 15.94
C SER A 202 9.62 24.73 15.25
N LEU A 203 10.70 25.09 14.55
CA LEU A 203 10.74 26.32 13.74
C LEU A 203 9.71 26.28 12.60
N ARG A 204 9.36 25.08 12.11
CA ARG A 204 8.45 24.83 10.99
C ARG A 204 7.80 23.45 11.14
N THR A 205 6.51 23.35 10.82
CA THR A 205 5.81 22.07 10.68
C THR A 205 6.46 21.22 9.58
N PRO A 206 6.86 19.97 9.85
CA PRO A 206 7.31 19.03 8.82
C PRO A 206 6.22 18.77 7.77
N TRP A 207 6.61 18.46 6.53
CA TRP A 207 5.66 18.14 5.46
C TRP A 207 5.14 16.70 5.52
N LEU A 208 5.87 15.84 6.23
CA LEU A 208 5.59 14.43 6.38
C LEU A 208 5.02 14.18 7.77
N ASN A 209 3.73 13.91 7.84
CA ASN A 209 3.01 13.65 9.08
C ASN A 209 2.70 12.16 9.21
N LEU A 210 3.55 11.44 9.93
CA LEU A 210 3.46 10.01 10.16
C LEU A 210 2.44 9.71 11.27
N ASP A 211 1.16 9.85 10.93
CA ASP A 211 0.05 9.72 11.89
C ASP A 211 -0.62 8.35 11.91
N GLU A 212 0.02 7.35 11.30
CA GLU A 212 -0.37 5.94 11.36
C GLU A 212 0.78 5.10 11.92
N ALA A 213 0.49 4.27 12.91
CA ALA A 213 1.50 3.42 13.58
C ALA A 213 1.22 1.92 13.39
N SER A 214 0.30 1.60 12.47
CA SER A 214 -0.08 0.25 12.08
C SER A 214 -0.42 0.21 10.59
N GLN A 215 -0.35 -0.97 9.99
CA GLN A 215 -0.88 -1.19 8.64
C GLN A 215 -2.39 -1.29 8.73
N ILE A 216 -3.09 -0.17 8.57
CA ILE A 216 -4.56 -0.09 8.54
C ILE A 216 -5.24 -0.83 9.70
N GLY A 217 -4.61 -0.85 10.88
CA GLY A 217 -5.12 -1.49 12.10
C GLY A 217 -4.89 -3.00 12.22
N THR A 218 -4.23 -3.67 11.27
CA THR A 218 -4.05 -5.13 11.30
C THR A 218 -2.80 -5.58 12.06
N ASN A 219 -1.69 -4.86 11.89
CA ASN A 219 -0.42 -5.19 12.52
C ASN A 219 0.53 -3.99 12.56
N GLN A 220 1.58 -4.11 13.36
CA GLN A 220 2.74 -3.21 13.34
C GLN A 220 3.94 -3.91 12.72
N ILE A 221 4.83 -3.16 12.10
CA ILE A 221 6.05 -3.69 11.49
C ILE A 221 7.26 -3.00 12.11
N TYR A 222 8.33 -3.76 12.25
CA TYR A 222 9.62 -3.31 12.75
C TYR A 222 10.68 -3.63 11.71
N SER A 223 11.51 -2.66 11.35
CA SER A 223 12.59 -2.81 10.36
C SER A 223 13.75 -3.68 10.86
N GLY A 224 14.42 -4.38 9.94
CA GLY A 224 15.52 -5.32 10.22
C GLY A 224 16.94 -4.76 10.33
N LEU A 225 17.16 -3.45 10.38
CA LEU A 225 18.54 -2.93 10.44
C LEU A 225 19.08 -2.99 11.87
N ASP A 226 20.37 -3.32 12.05
CA ASP A 226 21.08 -3.25 13.33
C ASP A 226 21.19 -1.77 13.75
N LEU A 227 20.09 -1.26 14.33
CA LEU A 227 20.02 0.08 14.87
C LEU A 227 20.71 0.02 16.24
N GLY A 228 22.04 0.15 16.26
CA GLY A 228 22.81 0.15 17.51
C GLY A 228 22.10 0.89 18.65
N GLN A 229 21.99 0.24 19.82
CA GLN A 229 21.35 0.74 21.05
C GLN A 229 19.86 1.18 20.94
N VAL A 230 19.18 1.04 19.81
CA VAL A 230 17.73 1.32 19.74
C VAL A 230 17.01 0.11 20.31
N ALA A 231 16.13 0.35 21.30
CA ALA A 231 15.29 -0.70 21.84
C ALA A 231 14.58 -1.43 20.69
N PRO A 232 14.58 -2.78 20.66
CA PRO A 232 14.01 -3.54 19.54
C PRO A 232 12.55 -3.17 19.22
N GLU A 233 11.80 -2.74 20.24
CA GLU A 233 10.39 -2.33 20.15
C GLU A 233 10.17 -0.81 20.34
N GLY A 234 11.22 0.00 20.18
CA GLY A 234 11.11 1.46 20.24
C GLY A 234 10.63 2.06 18.90
N PRO A 235 10.21 3.35 18.90
CA PRO A 235 9.79 4.05 17.69
C PRO A 235 10.87 4.11 16.59
N GLY A 236 12.14 3.82 16.92
CA GLY A 236 13.22 3.76 15.96
C GLY A 236 13.15 2.57 14.98
N ARG A 237 12.66 1.41 15.42
CA ARG A 237 12.45 0.25 14.52
C ARG A 237 11.04 0.21 13.94
N LEU A 238 10.05 0.72 14.68
CA LEU A 238 8.65 0.76 14.26
C LEU A 238 8.50 1.50 12.93
N LEU A 239 7.73 0.91 12.02
CA LEU A 239 7.30 1.56 10.82
C LEU A 239 6.07 2.41 11.08
N LEU A 240 6.13 3.64 10.60
CA LEU A 240 5.07 4.62 10.63
C LEU A 240 4.65 4.97 9.20
N PHE A 241 3.40 5.34 9.03
CA PHE A 241 2.81 5.57 7.72
C PHE A 241 2.14 6.93 7.65
N LEU A 242 1.97 7.38 6.42
CA LEU A 242 1.12 8.53 6.10
C LEU A 242 0.40 8.29 4.78
N ALA A 243 -0.63 9.09 4.52
CA ALA A 243 -1.29 9.17 3.23
C ALA A 243 -1.46 10.63 2.81
N LYS A 244 -1.20 10.93 1.52
CA LYS A 244 -1.35 12.27 0.94
C LYS A 244 -2.06 12.20 -0.39
N ALA A 245 -2.73 13.27 -0.79
CA ALA A 245 -3.28 13.39 -2.14
C ALA A 245 -2.98 14.74 -2.77
N ASN A 246 -3.02 14.73 -4.09
CA ASN A 246 -2.67 15.87 -4.91
C ASN A 246 -3.77 16.96 -4.95
N ARG A 247 -3.47 18.07 -5.62
CA ARG A 247 -4.31 19.26 -5.74
C ARG A 247 -5.69 18.94 -6.28
N LYS A 248 -5.78 18.03 -7.25
CA LYS A 248 -7.05 17.58 -7.86
C LYS A 248 -8.02 17.05 -6.81
N GLN A 249 -7.56 16.13 -5.95
CA GLN A 249 -8.40 15.56 -4.91
C GLN A 249 -8.77 16.58 -3.82
N TYR A 250 -7.79 17.36 -3.35
CA TYR A 250 -8.08 18.40 -2.35
C TYR A 250 -9.12 19.40 -2.86
N GLN A 251 -8.90 19.98 -4.04
CA GLN A 251 -9.81 20.97 -4.62
C GLN A 251 -11.21 20.38 -4.84
N TYR A 252 -11.30 19.09 -5.21
CA TYR A 252 -12.59 18.41 -5.37
C TYR A 252 -13.40 18.35 -4.07
N VAL A 253 -12.76 17.97 -2.96
CA VAL A 253 -13.39 17.94 -1.63
C VAL A 253 -13.67 19.38 -1.16
N ALA A 254 -12.72 20.30 -1.41
CA ALA A 254 -12.79 21.68 -0.96
C ALA A 254 -13.86 22.52 -1.64
N SER A 255 -14.05 22.36 -2.95
CA SER A 255 -15.11 23.08 -3.68
C SER A 255 -16.51 22.70 -3.21
N ARG A 256 -16.65 21.59 -2.48
CA ARG A 256 -17.91 21.08 -1.92
C ARG A 256 -18.06 21.36 -0.43
N GLY A 257 -17.02 21.84 0.25
CA GLY A 257 -17.04 22.17 1.68
C GLY A 257 -17.47 21.01 2.58
N TRP A 258 -17.15 19.77 2.21
CA TRP A 258 -17.70 18.54 2.82
C TRP A 258 -17.35 18.29 4.30
N TRP A 259 -16.51 19.13 4.91
CA TRP A 259 -16.18 19.12 6.33
C TRP A 259 -16.94 20.20 7.13
N ASN A 260 -17.54 21.18 6.46
CA ASN A 260 -18.07 22.37 7.10
C ASN A 260 -19.57 22.23 7.41
N LYS A 261 -19.87 22.04 8.70
CA LYS A 261 -21.26 22.00 9.21
C LYS A 261 -22.01 23.33 9.14
N ASP A 262 -21.29 24.45 8.99
CA ASP A 262 -21.86 25.80 8.92
C ASP A 262 -22.20 26.22 7.48
N ILE A 263 -21.94 25.35 6.50
CA ILE A 263 -22.47 25.48 5.15
C ILE A 263 -23.74 24.63 5.11
N ASP A 264 -24.89 25.25 4.84
CA ASP A 264 -26.11 24.54 4.45
C ASP A 264 -25.81 23.78 3.16
N ASN A 265 -25.27 22.57 3.30
CA ASN A 265 -24.82 21.75 2.18
C ASN A 265 -26.00 20.87 1.75
N PRO A 266 -26.63 21.15 0.59
CA PRO A 266 -27.72 20.30 0.09
C PRO A 266 -27.24 18.90 -0.31
N PHE A 267 -25.93 18.65 -0.29
CA PHE A 267 -25.27 17.38 -0.59
C PHE A 267 -24.47 16.92 0.62
N SER A 268 -25.13 16.29 1.60
CA SER A 268 -24.39 15.66 2.70
C SER A 268 -23.37 14.69 2.10
N PRO A 269 -22.12 14.65 2.61
CA PRO A 269 -21.13 13.68 2.13
C PRO A 269 -21.67 12.26 2.18
N ALA A 270 -22.40 11.92 3.25
CA ALA A 270 -23.03 10.61 3.44
C ALA A 270 -24.04 10.26 2.33
N ASP A 271 -24.93 11.18 1.96
CA ASP A 271 -25.92 10.90 0.91
C ASP A 271 -25.26 10.76 -0.47
N THR A 272 -24.23 11.56 -0.74
CA THR A 272 -23.48 11.50 -2.01
C THR A 272 -22.67 10.21 -2.11
N ILE A 273 -22.02 9.81 -1.02
CA ILE A 273 -21.33 8.51 -0.91
C ILE A 273 -22.33 7.39 -1.16
N LYS A 274 -23.50 7.41 -0.51
CA LYS A 274 -24.53 6.38 -0.72
C LYS A 274 -24.99 6.29 -2.19
N ARG A 275 -25.30 7.42 -2.83
CA ARG A 275 -25.69 7.43 -4.24
C ARG A 275 -24.59 6.91 -5.16
N THR A 276 -23.34 7.17 -4.81
CA THR A 276 -22.18 6.65 -5.55
C THR A 276 -22.09 5.15 -5.44
N ALA A 277 -22.25 4.60 -4.24
CA ALA A 277 -22.30 3.15 -4.02
C ALA A 277 -23.42 2.49 -4.84
N ASP A 278 -24.63 3.07 -4.80
CA ASP A 278 -25.78 2.59 -5.59
C ASP A 278 -25.49 2.67 -7.10
N TYR A 279 -24.87 3.75 -7.58
CA TYR A 279 -24.49 3.92 -8.98
C TYR A 279 -23.46 2.89 -9.42
N VAL A 280 -22.34 2.77 -8.71
CA VAL A 280 -21.22 1.89 -9.07
C VAL A 280 -21.69 0.44 -9.17
N THR A 281 -22.48 -0.02 -8.20
CA THR A 281 -22.98 -1.40 -8.17
C THR A 281 -24.04 -1.65 -9.24
N THR A 282 -24.93 -0.70 -9.51
CA THR A 282 -25.99 -0.85 -10.53
C THR A 282 -25.45 -0.72 -11.95
N GLN A 283 -24.61 0.28 -12.20
CA GLN A 283 -24.07 0.63 -13.52
C GLN A 283 -22.79 -0.13 -13.85
N LYS A 284 -22.16 -0.77 -12.85
CA LYS A 284 -20.92 -1.55 -12.96
C LYS A 284 -19.76 -0.76 -13.57
N LYS A 285 -19.66 0.52 -13.21
CA LYS A 285 -18.61 1.46 -13.65
C LYS A 285 -18.50 2.64 -12.69
N THR A 286 -17.33 3.27 -12.66
CA THR A 286 -17.13 4.57 -11.99
C THR A 286 -18.03 5.63 -12.64
N PRO A 287 -18.66 6.52 -11.86
CA PRO A 287 -19.40 7.65 -12.42
C PRO A 287 -18.49 8.54 -13.27
N ALA A 288 -19.06 9.26 -14.23
CA ALA A 288 -18.31 10.28 -14.96
C ALA A 288 -17.72 11.30 -13.98
N SER A 289 -16.49 11.76 -14.24
CA SER A 289 -15.87 12.77 -13.40
C SER A 289 -16.74 14.03 -13.36
N SER A 290 -16.95 14.55 -12.16
CA SER A 290 -17.54 15.88 -12.00
C SER A 290 -16.43 16.90 -11.77
N GLY A 291 -16.40 17.96 -12.59
CA GLY A 291 -15.42 19.03 -12.46
C GLY A 291 -15.52 19.79 -11.14
N LEU A 292 -14.64 20.80 -10.97
CA LEU A 292 -14.71 21.72 -9.84
C LEU A 292 -16.02 22.53 -9.89
N ILE A 293 -16.61 22.76 -8.72
CA ILE A 293 -17.82 23.57 -8.63
C ILE A 293 -17.44 25.02 -8.33
N GLY A 294 -17.69 25.92 -9.29
CA GLY A 294 -17.24 27.33 -9.22
C GLY A 294 -18.03 28.24 -8.28
N SER A 295 -19.23 27.86 -7.83
CA SER A 295 -19.94 28.55 -6.73
C SER A 295 -21.04 27.69 -6.11
N LEU A 296 -21.31 27.88 -4.81
CA LEU A 296 -22.42 27.25 -4.08
C LEU A 296 -23.82 27.59 -4.67
N LYS A 297 -23.95 28.67 -5.46
CA LYS A 297 -25.21 28.99 -6.16
C LYS A 297 -25.39 28.16 -7.43
N THR A 298 -24.30 27.79 -8.11
CA THR A 298 -24.32 26.90 -9.29
C THR A 298 -24.70 25.46 -8.89
N VAL A 299 -24.30 25.04 -7.68
CA VAL A 299 -24.66 23.77 -7.02
C VAL A 299 -26.18 23.56 -6.94
N MET A 300 -26.94 24.62 -6.66
CA MET A 300 -28.41 24.52 -6.52
C MET A 300 -29.13 24.31 -7.86
N GLN A 301 -28.54 24.75 -8.97
CA GLN A 301 -29.15 24.71 -10.30
C GLN A 301 -28.80 23.42 -11.09
N GLN A 302 -27.66 22.77 -10.78
CA GLN A 302 -27.18 21.54 -11.46
C GLN A 302 -27.71 20.22 -10.85
N LYS A 303 -28.88 20.28 -10.20
CA LYS A 303 -29.49 19.23 -9.36
C LYS A 303 -29.81 17.89 -10.07
N LYS A 304 -29.47 17.70 -11.36
CA LYS A 304 -29.88 16.50 -12.11
C LYS A 304 -28.76 15.58 -12.60
N ASP A 305 -27.51 16.07 -12.69
CA ASP A 305 -26.40 15.30 -13.29
C ASP A 305 -25.12 15.19 -12.43
N ALA A 306 -25.09 15.79 -11.23
CA ALA A 306 -23.87 16.00 -10.42
C ALA A 306 -23.92 15.39 -9.00
N ASP A 307 -24.38 14.14 -8.84
CA ASP A 307 -24.77 13.61 -7.52
C ASP A 307 -24.04 12.35 -7.04
N THR A 308 -22.80 12.15 -7.50
CA THR A 308 -21.91 11.05 -7.09
C THR A 308 -20.47 11.55 -6.85
N VAL A 309 -19.70 10.81 -6.05
CA VAL A 309 -18.27 10.98 -5.86
C VAL A 309 -17.56 10.36 -7.06
N SER A 310 -16.88 11.21 -7.84
CA SER A 310 -15.98 10.76 -8.90
C SER A 310 -14.88 11.79 -9.07
N PHE A 311 -13.69 11.45 -8.59
CA PHE A 311 -12.52 12.32 -8.71
C PHE A 311 -12.16 12.54 -10.18
N SER A 312 -11.51 13.66 -10.47
CA SER A 312 -11.04 13.97 -11.82
C SER A 312 -9.83 13.15 -12.22
N ASP A 313 -9.68 12.96 -13.53
CA ASP A 313 -8.44 12.42 -14.10
C ASP A 313 -7.24 13.25 -13.63
N GLY A 314 -6.13 12.57 -13.40
CA GLY A 314 -4.95 13.16 -12.76
C GLY A 314 -5.02 13.16 -11.24
N THR A 315 -6.09 12.67 -10.59
CA THR A 315 -6.11 12.48 -9.14
C THR A 315 -5.08 11.43 -8.73
N MET A 316 -4.21 11.80 -7.79
CA MET A 316 -3.17 10.92 -7.26
C MET A 316 -3.23 10.88 -5.73
N GLU A 317 -3.09 9.68 -5.17
CA GLU A 317 -2.81 9.43 -3.77
C GLU A 317 -1.46 8.74 -3.61
N VAL A 318 -0.80 9.02 -2.49
CA VAL A 318 0.43 8.32 -2.09
C VAL A 318 0.29 7.81 -0.67
N LYS A 319 0.84 6.62 -0.44
CA LYS A 319 1.02 6.04 0.89
C LYS A 319 2.47 5.66 1.07
N THR A 320 3.07 5.97 2.20
CA THR A 320 4.49 5.69 2.44
C THR A 320 4.72 5.05 3.78
N ALA A 321 5.73 4.18 3.86
CA ALA A 321 6.24 3.58 5.09
C ALA A 321 7.59 4.19 5.45
N TRP A 322 7.79 4.50 6.72
CA TRP A 322 8.96 5.18 7.24
C TRP A 322 9.42 4.55 8.54
N ARG A 323 10.73 4.58 8.81
CA ARG A 323 11.25 4.44 10.17
C ARG A 323 11.98 5.71 10.56
N LEU A 324 12.20 5.94 11.85
CA LEU A 324 13.12 6.98 12.28
C LEU A 324 14.56 6.60 11.91
N ALA A 325 15.37 7.60 11.58
CA ALA A 325 16.80 7.42 11.35
C ALA A 325 17.50 6.97 12.65
N THR A 326 18.54 6.15 12.54
CA THR A 326 19.40 5.77 13.67
C THR A 326 20.23 6.95 14.16
N ALA A 327 20.82 6.81 15.34
CA ALA A 327 21.79 7.78 15.84
C ALA A 327 22.98 7.98 14.86
N ALA A 328 23.47 6.90 14.26
CA ALA A 328 24.56 6.95 13.26
C ALA A 328 24.13 7.67 11.98
N GLU A 329 22.94 7.38 11.47
CA GLU A 329 22.37 8.03 10.29
C GLU A 329 22.12 9.53 10.54
N LYS A 330 21.61 9.91 11.72
CA LYS A 330 21.43 11.32 12.10
C LYS A 330 22.77 12.06 12.19
N LEU A 331 23.79 11.41 12.75
CA LEU A 331 25.15 11.96 12.80
C LEU A 331 25.71 12.17 11.40
N PHE A 332 25.54 11.19 10.51
CA PHE A 332 25.93 11.30 9.11
C PHE A 332 25.17 12.43 8.39
N TYR A 333 23.85 12.51 8.58
CA TYR A 333 23.00 13.55 7.99
C TYR A 333 23.38 14.97 8.46
N LYS A 334 23.81 15.12 9.72
CA LYS A 334 24.25 16.41 10.26
C LYS A 334 25.44 16.98 9.48
N THR A 335 26.36 16.12 9.07
CA THR A 335 27.57 16.51 8.33
C THR A 335 27.34 16.60 6.83
N ASN A 336 26.53 15.70 6.26
CA ASN A 336 26.46 15.50 4.81
C ASN A 336 25.16 16.02 4.16
N ASN A 337 24.11 16.29 4.94
CA ASN A 337 22.76 16.67 4.47
C ASN A 337 22.02 15.59 3.66
N TYR A 338 22.48 14.34 3.69
CA TYR A 338 21.78 13.17 3.16
C TYR A 338 22.10 11.94 4.03
N ILE A 339 21.38 10.84 3.83
CA ILE A 339 21.74 9.51 4.35
C ILE A 339 22.10 8.66 3.14
N GLU A 340 23.24 8.00 3.16
CA GLU A 340 23.67 7.18 2.03
C GLU A 340 22.64 6.08 1.75
N GLY A 341 22.17 6.05 0.50
CA GLY A 341 21.22 5.06 0.01
C GLY A 341 19.74 5.31 0.35
N TYR A 342 19.43 6.15 1.33
CA TYR A 342 18.05 6.41 1.77
C TYR A 342 17.57 7.81 1.42
N HIS A 343 16.30 7.91 0.99
CA HIS A 343 15.62 9.19 1.04
C HIS A 343 15.29 9.53 2.50
N ALA A 344 15.76 10.69 2.95
CA ALA A 344 15.65 11.14 4.33
C ALA A 344 15.00 12.52 4.40
N ALA A 345 14.07 12.70 5.32
CA ALA A 345 13.31 13.94 5.46
C ALA A 345 12.91 14.19 6.92
N GLN A 346 12.61 15.45 7.27
CA GLN A 346 12.04 15.74 8.58
C GLN A 346 10.60 15.25 8.62
N VAL A 347 10.24 14.54 9.68
CA VAL A 347 8.93 13.91 9.86
C VAL A 347 8.34 14.36 11.19
N ARG A 348 7.00 14.37 11.26
CA ARG A 348 6.24 14.48 12.50
C ARG A 348 5.62 13.13 12.83
N TYR A 349 5.65 12.74 14.10
CA TYR A 349 4.93 11.58 14.62
C TYR A 349 4.37 11.88 16.02
N TYR A 350 3.61 10.93 16.59
CA TYR A 350 2.85 11.16 17.82
C TYR A 350 3.10 10.09 18.87
N LEU A 351 3.33 10.53 20.11
CA LEU A 351 3.41 9.67 21.28
C LEU A 351 2.13 9.80 22.12
N GLY A 352 1.41 8.69 22.31
CA GLY A 352 0.24 8.66 23.17
C GLY A 352 0.61 8.75 24.66
N LYS A 353 -0.13 9.55 25.43
CA LYS A 353 -0.03 9.61 26.89
C LYS A 353 -1.18 8.80 27.49
N GLN A 354 -0.89 7.83 28.37
CA GLN A 354 -1.95 7.29 29.22
C GLN A 354 -2.37 8.37 30.20
N ASP A 355 -3.67 8.60 30.28
CA ASP A 355 -4.22 9.49 31.28
C ASP A 355 -4.12 8.81 32.64
N SER A 356 -3.23 9.31 33.51
CA SER A 356 -3.03 8.78 34.87
C SER A 356 -4.20 9.10 35.80
N SER A 357 -5.01 10.08 35.41
CA SER A 357 -6.28 10.41 36.01
C SER A 357 -7.38 9.86 35.11
N GLY A 358 -8.29 9.05 35.64
CA GLY A 358 -9.51 8.62 34.95
C GLY A 358 -10.36 9.83 34.52
N SER A 359 -9.96 10.48 33.42
CA SER A 359 -10.62 11.64 32.87
C SER A 359 -12.03 11.22 32.46
N SER A 360 -13.01 11.85 33.08
CA SER A 360 -14.44 11.66 32.83
C SER A 360 -14.89 12.05 31.41
N THR A 361 -13.97 12.51 30.55
CA THR A 361 -14.26 13.01 29.20
C THR A 361 -13.91 12.02 28.06
N GLY A 362 -13.10 10.98 28.31
CA GLY A 362 -12.70 10.00 27.27
C GLY A 362 -11.78 10.53 26.16
N LYS A 363 -11.26 11.76 26.30
CA LYS A 363 -10.40 12.44 25.31
C LYS A 363 -8.96 11.86 25.31
N LYS A 364 -8.42 11.49 24.15
CA LYS A 364 -7.04 10.96 24.04
C LYS A 364 -6.01 12.10 24.01
N THR A 365 -4.85 11.92 24.66
CA THR A 365 -3.76 12.91 24.64
C THR A 365 -2.55 12.39 23.88
N TYR A 366 -2.00 13.22 22.99
CA TYR A 366 -0.80 12.93 22.21
C TYR A 366 0.21 14.06 22.35
N VAL A 367 1.49 13.70 22.28
CA VAL A 367 2.61 14.65 22.19
C VAL A 367 3.19 14.56 20.78
N GLU A 368 3.25 15.68 20.07
CA GLU A 368 3.95 15.75 18.80
C GLU A 368 5.45 15.54 19.00
N GLN A 369 6.10 14.93 18.01
CA GLN A 369 7.54 14.79 17.94
C GLN A 369 7.97 15.06 16.50
N ASP A 370 9.00 15.88 16.31
CA ASP A 370 9.63 16.09 15.02
C ASP A 370 11.02 15.44 15.02
N ASP A 371 11.36 14.67 13.99
CA ASP A 371 12.63 13.94 13.88
C ASP A 371 13.04 13.71 12.42
N LEU A 372 14.18 13.05 12.18
CA LEU A 372 14.61 12.60 10.86
C LEU A 372 14.08 11.18 10.60
N GLY A 373 13.31 11.01 9.52
CA GLY A 373 12.85 9.71 9.04
C GLY A 373 13.56 9.28 7.76
N VAL A 374 13.57 7.97 7.48
CA VAL A 374 13.95 7.39 6.19
C VAL A 374 12.81 6.60 5.57
N MET A 375 12.61 6.77 4.27
CA MET A 375 11.51 6.13 3.53
C MET A 375 11.86 4.68 3.20
N LEU A 376 10.95 3.76 3.45
CA LEU A 376 11.11 2.32 3.18
C LEU A 376 10.15 1.82 2.10
N GLY A 377 9.02 2.49 1.89
CA GLY A 377 8.03 2.11 0.88
C GLY A 377 7.20 3.30 0.40
N LEU A 378 6.74 3.23 -0.84
CA LEU A 378 5.90 4.23 -1.50
C LEU A 378 4.90 3.54 -2.43
N HIS A 379 3.62 3.78 -2.21
CA HIS A 379 2.56 3.50 -3.16
C HIS A 379 2.19 4.77 -3.91
N ILE A 380 1.97 4.62 -5.22
CA ILE A 380 1.44 5.65 -6.10
C ILE A 380 0.12 5.11 -6.64
N ILE A 381 -0.95 5.87 -6.44
CA ILE A 381 -2.31 5.51 -6.83
C ILE A 381 -2.81 6.62 -7.74
N HIS A 382 -3.07 6.33 -9.02
CA HIS A 382 -3.37 7.37 -10.01
C HIS A 382 -4.62 7.04 -10.84
N LYS A 383 -5.60 7.94 -10.80
CA LYS A 383 -6.75 7.91 -11.71
C LYS A 383 -6.39 8.54 -13.05
N THR A 384 -6.46 7.75 -14.12
CA THR A 384 -6.20 8.23 -15.49
C THR A 384 -7.46 8.10 -16.35
N PRO A 385 -7.55 8.83 -17.49
CA PRO A 385 -8.66 8.70 -18.42
C PRO A 385 -8.94 7.25 -18.87
N LYS A 386 -7.90 6.42 -19.04
CA LYS A 386 -7.97 5.02 -19.49
C LYS A 386 -8.00 4.01 -18.34
N ALA A 387 -7.75 4.44 -17.11
CA ALA A 387 -7.89 3.67 -15.88
C ALA A 387 -8.76 4.43 -14.85
N PRO A 388 -10.07 4.58 -15.07
CA PRO A 388 -10.99 5.21 -14.12
C PRO A 388 -11.17 4.39 -12.82
N TYR A 389 -10.62 3.18 -12.77
CA TYR A 389 -10.49 2.30 -11.60
C TYR A 389 -9.12 2.42 -10.90
N PHE A 390 -8.34 3.45 -11.28
CA PHE A 390 -7.01 3.77 -10.80
C PHE A 390 -5.93 2.74 -11.16
N ILE A 391 -4.70 3.21 -11.30
CA ILE A 391 -3.48 2.40 -11.41
C ILE A 391 -2.79 2.43 -10.04
N PHE A 392 -2.37 1.28 -9.54
CA PHE A 392 -1.69 1.14 -8.25
C PHE A 392 -0.27 0.62 -8.48
N ALA A 393 0.73 1.43 -8.17
CA ALA A 393 2.14 1.04 -8.25
C ALA A 393 2.76 0.99 -6.86
N SER A 394 3.56 -0.03 -6.58
CA SER A 394 4.20 -0.23 -5.28
C SER A 394 5.72 -0.24 -5.40
N PHE A 395 6.38 0.63 -4.65
CA PHE A 395 7.83 0.76 -4.58
C PHE A 395 8.31 0.51 -3.15
N GLU A 396 9.53 -0.01 -3.04
CA GLU A 396 10.16 -0.25 -1.74
C GLU A 396 11.68 -0.13 -1.81
N HIS A 397 12.30 0.10 -0.65
CA HIS A 397 13.74 0.11 -0.52
C HIS A 397 14.31 -1.32 -0.55
N LYS A 398 15.45 -1.51 -1.23
CA LYS A 398 16.09 -2.83 -1.44
C LYS A 398 16.45 -3.56 -0.14
N ASP A 399 16.69 -2.81 0.94
CA ASP A 399 17.15 -3.34 2.23
C ASP A 399 16.01 -3.81 3.16
N ASN A 400 14.76 -3.78 2.70
CA ASN A 400 13.61 -4.11 3.54
C ASN A 400 13.56 -5.59 3.96
N ILE A 401 13.98 -6.49 3.07
CA ILE A 401 14.02 -7.93 3.33
C ILE A 401 15.47 -8.36 3.52
N ARG A 402 15.79 -8.78 4.76
CA ARG A 402 17.11 -9.22 5.18
C ARG A 402 17.04 -10.64 5.74
N ARG A 403 18.16 -11.35 5.66
CA ARG A 403 18.37 -12.62 6.35
C ARG A 403 18.67 -12.39 7.83
N ALA A 404 18.59 -13.44 8.63
CA ALA A 404 18.91 -13.41 10.07
C ALA A 404 20.29 -12.81 10.37
N ASP A 405 21.27 -13.03 9.50
CA ASP A 405 22.63 -12.48 9.59
C ASP A 405 22.74 -11.00 9.19
N GLY A 406 21.63 -10.38 8.78
CA GLY A 406 21.54 -9.00 8.33
C GLY A 406 21.90 -8.78 6.87
N THR A 407 22.26 -9.81 6.10
CA THR A 407 22.52 -9.66 4.65
C THR A 407 21.22 -9.43 3.87
N PRO A 408 21.22 -8.62 2.80
CA PRO A 408 20.04 -8.41 1.97
C PRO A 408 19.63 -9.69 1.23
N LEU A 409 18.34 -10.03 1.24
CA LEU A 409 17.82 -11.17 0.47
C LEU A 409 17.88 -10.92 -1.04
N GLU A 410 17.55 -9.69 -1.45
CA GLU A 410 17.36 -9.30 -2.84
C GLU A 410 18.29 -8.15 -3.22
N ASP A 411 18.70 -8.07 -4.48
CA ASP A 411 19.52 -6.99 -5.01
C ASP A 411 18.71 -5.70 -5.27
N ALA A 412 19.36 -4.63 -5.72
CA ALA A 412 18.68 -3.36 -5.97
C ALA A 412 17.54 -3.47 -7.01
N ASP A 413 17.61 -4.41 -7.96
CA ASP A 413 16.61 -4.57 -9.02
C ASP A 413 15.45 -5.50 -8.62
N GLY A 414 15.61 -6.28 -7.54
CA GLY A 414 14.61 -7.20 -7.02
C GLY A 414 14.90 -8.68 -7.23
N SER A 415 16.08 -9.04 -7.72
CA SER A 415 16.49 -10.44 -7.88
C SER A 415 16.95 -11.02 -6.55
N ILE A 416 16.65 -12.29 -6.28
CA ILE A 416 17.16 -12.99 -5.09
C ILE A 416 18.69 -13.18 -5.22
N ILE A 417 19.43 -12.79 -4.18
CA ILE A 417 20.87 -13.01 -4.06
C ILE A 417 21.10 -14.40 -3.49
N GLY A 418 21.72 -15.32 -4.23
CA GLY A 418 22.00 -16.67 -3.73
C GLY A 418 20.72 -17.52 -3.55
N SER A 419 20.64 -18.31 -2.49
CA SER A 419 19.50 -19.21 -2.25
C SER A 419 18.30 -18.47 -1.67
N SER A 420 17.11 -18.79 -2.18
CA SER A 420 15.84 -18.36 -1.60
C SER A 420 15.51 -19.15 -0.33
N PRO A 421 15.06 -18.51 0.76
CA PRO A 421 14.52 -19.20 1.92
C PRO A 421 13.34 -20.11 1.55
N ASN A 422 13.21 -21.25 2.22
CA ASN A 422 12.09 -22.17 2.01
C ASN A 422 10.76 -21.55 2.50
N SER A 423 10.78 -20.97 3.70
CA SER A 423 9.63 -20.34 4.34
C SER A 423 9.52 -18.85 4.01
N ILE A 424 8.30 -18.30 4.06
CA ILE A 424 8.03 -16.86 3.91
C ILE A 424 8.39 -16.12 5.20
N THR A 425 8.19 -16.77 6.35
CA THR A 425 8.39 -16.21 7.68
C THR A 425 9.20 -17.16 8.58
N SER A 426 9.91 -16.57 9.54
CA SER A 426 10.59 -17.26 10.64
C SER A 426 9.65 -17.37 11.84
N SER A 427 9.50 -18.57 12.39
CA SER A 427 8.21 -19.23 12.64
C SER A 427 7.47 -19.49 11.31
N THR A 428 7.43 -20.76 10.86
CA THR A 428 6.74 -21.09 9.60
C THR A 428 5.24 -20.93 9.81
N VAL A 429 4.69 -19.79 9.38
CA VAL A 429 3.27 -19.50 9.46
C VAL A 429 2.68 -19.72 8.07
N THR A 430 1.80 -20.71 7.99
CA THR A 430 1.13 -21.08 6.73
C THR A 430 -0.29 -20.56 6.74
N SER A 431 -0.75 -20.01 5.61
CA SER A 431 -2.18 -19.85 5.39
C SER A 431 -2.84 -21.20 5.36
N VAL A 432 -3.89 -21.38 6.16
CA VAL A 432 -4.95 -22.31 5.77
C VAL A 432 -5.73 -21.58 4.69
N ALA A 433 -5.72 -22.15 3.47
CA ALA A 433 -6.45 -21.58 2.34
C ALA A 433 -7.87 -21.24 2.77
N SER A 434 -8.38 -20.18 2.17
CA SER A 434 -9.70 -19.64 2.37
C SER A 434 -10.75 -20.66 1.85
N GLN A 435 -10.92 -21.81 2.51
CA GLN A 435 -11.84 -22.85 2.04
C GLN A 435 -13.24 -22.48 2.48
N ALA A 436 -14.14 -22.46 1.50
CA ALA A 436 -15.58 -22.39 1.72
C ALA A 436 -16.04 -23.64 2.50
N LYS A 437 -16.19 -23.55 3.82
CA LYS A 437 -16.79 -24.61 4.64
C LYS A 437 -18.30 -24.55 4.52
N ALA A 438 -18.92 -25.65 4.09
CA ALA A 438 -20.36 -25.83 4.19
C ALA A 438 -20.76 -25.99 5.67
N VAL A 439 -21.51 -25.04 6.22
CA VAL A 439 -22.15 -25.18 7.53
C VAL A 439 -23.61 -25.57 7.30
N VAL A 440 -24.03 -26.67 7.94
CA VAL A 440 -25.41 -27.16 7.93
C VAL A 440 -26.19 -26.41 9.01
N THR A 441 -27.27 -25.72 8.63
CA THR A 441 -28.17 -25.08 9.60
C THR A 441 -28.91 -26.13 10.43
N ALA A 442 -29.33 -25.79 11.65
CA ALA A 442 -30.12 -26.68 12.53
C ALA A 442 -31.41 -27.23 11.88
N SER A 443 -31.88 -26.61 10.79
CA SER A 443 -33.03 -27.03 9.98
C SER A 443 -32.72 -28.00 8.83
N GLY A 444 -31.48 -28.47 8.71
CA GLY A 444 -31.08 -29.58 7.80
C GLY A 444 -31.10 -29.29 6.30
N ASN A 445 -31.67 -28.18 5.84
CA ASN A 445 -32.04 -27.98 4.43
C ASN A 445 -31.32 -26.81 3.71
N LYS A 446 -30.37 -26.11 4.33
CA LYS A 446 -29.54 -25.09 3.66
C LYS A 446 -28.06 -25.30 3.95
N GLN A 447 -27.27 -25.56 2.91
CA GLN A 447 -25.81 -25.53 2.96
C GLN A 447 -25.33 -24.09 2.77
N THR A 448 -24.41 -23.66 3.63
CA THR A 448 -23.89 -22.29 3.59
C THR A 448 -22.37 -22.30 3.56
N LEU A 449 -21.75 -21.53 2.65
CA LEU A 449 -20.31 -21.53 2.41
C LEU A 449 -19.61 -20.38 3.17
N LEU A 450 -18.66 -20.74 4.04
CA LEU A 450 -17.87 -19.82 4.87
C LEU A 450 -16.41 -19.85 4.48
N THR A 451 -15.82 -18.72 4.14
CA THR A 451 -14.38 -18.60 3.90
C THR A 451 -13.70 -18.00 5.12
N LEU A 452 -12.89 -18.78 5.84
CA LEU A 452 -12.08 -18.29 6.95
C LEU A 452 -10.61 -18.53 6.62
N GLN A 453 -9.86 -17.46 6.35
CA GLN A 453 -8.42 -17.53 6.23
C GLN A 453 -7.84 -17.58 7.65
N THR A 454 -7.17 -18.67 8.01
CA THR A 454 -6.56 -18.83 9.34
C THR A 454 -5.06 -19.12 9.20
N PHE A 455 -4.34 -18.99 10.30
CA PHE A 455 -2.89 -19.21 10.39
C PHE A 455 -2.63 -20.58 11.02
N THR A 456 -1.63 -21.31 10.51
CA THR A 456 -1.12 -22.53 11.15
C THR A 456 0.42 -22.51 11.20
N PRO A 457 1.04 -22.56 12.40
CA PRO A 457 0.41 -22.55 13.74
C PRO A 457 -0.44 -21.28 13.97
N ASN A 458 -1.36 -21.34 14.93
CA ASN A 458 -2.16 -20.16 15.30
C ASN A 458 -1.22 -19.00 15.66
N GLU A 459 -1.67 -17.76 15.42
CA GLU A 459 -0.99 -16.54 15.84
C GLU A 459 -0.71 -16.49 17.35
N ALA A 460 -1.18 -17.44 18.18
CA ALA A 460 -0.84 -17.52 19.60
C ALA A 460 0.37 -18.42 19.93
N THR A 461 0.90 -19.19 18.98
CA THR A 461 1.93 -20.23 19.23
C THR A 461 3.20 -20.08 18.38
N ALA A 462 3.33 -19.02 17.59
CA ALA A 462 4.53 -18.74 16.78
C ALA A 462 5.66 -18.12 17.64
N SER A 463 6.19 -18.86 18.62
CA SER A 463 7.11 -18.33 19.64
C SER A 463 8.59 -18.32 19.28
N ASP A 464 8.97 -18.73 18.07
CA ASP A 464 10.35 -19.14 17.78
C ASP A 464 11.20 -18.06 17.10
N TYR A 465 10.67 -16.84 16.92
CA TYR A 465 11.44 -15.73 16.36
C TYR A 465 12.26 -15.00 17.43
N GLU A 466 13.58 -15.04 17.27
CA GLU A 466 14.50 -14.16 18.01
C GLU A 466 14.65 -12.83 17.26
N THR A 467 14.53 -11.72 17.99
CA THR A 467 14.67 -10.40 17.38
C THR A 467 16.11 -10.17 16.92
N ASN A 468 16.32 -10.17 15.60
CA ASN A 468 17.62 -10.07 14.96
C ASN A 468 17.62 -8.92 13.92
N ASN A 469 18.43 -9.06 12.86
CA ASN A 469 18.55 -8.13 11.73
C ASN A 469 17.52 -8.38 10.60
N GLN A 470 16.37 -8.96 10.91
CA GLN A 470 15.24 -9.13 9.99
C GLN A 470 14.12 -8.18 10.35
N SER A 471 13.41 -7.73 9.32
CA SER A 471 12.13 -7.05 9.52
C SER A 471 11.13 -8.06 10.09
N TYR A 472 10.29 -7.64 11.01
CA TYR A 472 9.30 -8.50 11.64
C TYR A 472 8.01 -7.72 11.90
N PHE A 473 6.91 -8.43 12.09
CA PHE A 473 5.64 -7.81 12.45
C PHE A 473 5.02 -8.45 13.69
N ILE A 474 4.13 -7.69 14.32
CA ILE A 474 3.29 -8.12 15.43
C ILE A 474 1.84 -7.83 15.02
N ASN A 475 1.00 -8.86 14.98
CA ASN A 475 -0.42 -8.69 14.70
C ASN A 475 -1.12 -7.95 15.86
N SER A 476 -1.99 -7.00 15.53
CA SER A 476 -2.58 -6.06 16.51
C SER A 476 -4.10 -6.04 16.51
N HIS A 477 -4.76 -7.02 15.90
CA HIS A 477 -6.22 -7.00 15.72
C HIS A 477 -6.96 -7.28 17.04
N ALA A 478 -7.24 -6.21 17.78
CA ALA A 478 -8.38 -6.08 18.69
C ALA A 478 -8.57 -4.65 19.26
N THR A 479 -7.56 -3.76 19.29
CA THR A 479 -7.70 -2.56 20.15
C THR A 479 -7.08 -1.23 19.66
N ASN A 480 -6.29 -1.19 18.58
CA ASN A 480 -5.55 0.03 18.20
C ASN A 480 -4.69 0.63 19.35
N LEU A 481 -4.34 -0.18 20.36
CA LEU A 481 -3.63 0.25 21.56
C LEU A 481 -2.34 -0.54 21.77
N ALA A 482 -1.33 0.16 22.28
CA ALA A 482 -0.03 -0.36 22.71
C ALA A 482 -0.10 -1.46 23.77
N SER A 483 -1.15 -1.45 24.59
CA SER A 483 -1.27 -2.28 25.78
C SER A 483 -1.70 -3.73 25.51
N ASP A 484 -2.36 -4.03 24.40
CA ASP A 484 -2.85 -5.39 24.08
C ASP A 484 -1.79 -6.26 23.38
N LYS A 485 -0.55 -5.76 23.35
CA LYS A 485 0.61 -6.34 22.66
C LYS A 485 1.41 -7.29 23.54
N SER A 486 1.18 -7.27 24.85
CA SER A 486 1.84 -8.17 25.80
C SER A 486 1.37 -9.62 25.55
N GLY A 487 2.13 -10.36 24.75
CA GLY A 487 1.94 -11.80 24.53
C GLY A 487 1.64 -12.25 23.10
N GLN A 488 1.56 -11.33 22.13
CA GLN A 488 1.48 -11.71 20.70
C GLN A 488 2.87 -12.08 20.17
N PRO A 489 3.00 -13.11 19.32
CA PRO A 489 4.28 -13.50 18.75
C PRO A 489 4.78 -12.48 17.75
N LYS A 490 6.10 -12.37 17.70
CA LYS A 490 6.83 -11.66 16.65
C LYS A 490 7.02 -12.62 15.49
N ILE A 491 6.77 -12.15 14.27
CA ILE A 491 6.89 -12.98 13.07
C ILE A 491 7.93 -12.33 12.15
N GLY A 492 9.07 -12.99 11.97
CA GLY A 492 10.15 -12.54 11.10
C GLY A 492 9.80 -12.69 9.63
N ILE A 493 10.25 -11.76 8.78
CA ILE A 493 10.04 -11.76 7.34
C ILE A 493 11.29 -12.32 6.65
N ASP A 494 11.19 -13.53 6.11
CA ASP A 494 12.31 -14.19 5.43
C ASP A 494 12.32 -13.94 3.92
N LYS A 495 11.16 -13.84 3.29
CA LYS A 495 10.98 -13.46 1.88
C LYS A 495 9.59 -12.89 1.65
N ARG A 496 9.39 -12.23 0.51
CA ARG A 496 8.04 -11.87 0.05
C ARG A 496 7.24 -13.11 -0.31
N ARG A 497 5.91 -13.04 -0.13
CA ARG A 497 4.99 -14.11 -0.52
C ARG A 497 4.92 -14.31 -2.02
N PHE A 498 4.88 -13.20 -2.77
CA PHE A 498 4.82 -13.21 -4.23
C PHE A 498 6.03 -12.47 -4.80
N GLY A 499 6.84 -13.17 -5.61
CA GLY A 499 8.08 -12.66 -6.21
C GLY A 499 7.86 -11.42 -7.10
N ILE A 500 8.87 -10.54 -7.19
CA ILE A 500 8.85 -9.46 -8.20
C ILE A 500 8.92 -10.12 -9.60
N PRO A 501 7.98 -9.84 -10.51
CA PRO A 501 7.99 -10.44 -11.85
C PRO A 501 9.27 -10.13 -12.62
N ALA A 502 9.76 -11.08 -13.42
CA ALA A 502 11.02 -10.95 -14.16
C ALA A 502 11.04 -9.73 -15.12
N ASN A 503 9.89 -9.39 -15.69
CA ASN A 503 9.74 -8.20 -16.52
C ASN A 503 9.79 -6.91 -15.71
N VAL A 504 9.29 -6.89 -14.47
CA VAL A 504 9.45 -5.76 -13.54
C VAL A 504 10.91 -5.60 -13.12
N ILE A 505 11.61 -6.70 -12.79
CA ILE A 505 13.06 -6.70 -12.50
C ILE A 505 13.85 -6.11 -13.68
N LYS A 506 13.51 -6.52 -14.91
CA LYS A 506 14.14 -5.96 -16.11
C LYS A 506 13.91 -4.45 -16.22
N VAL A 507 12.69 -3.96 -15.96
CA VAL A 507 12.39 -2.53 -15.99
C VAL A 507 13.13 -1.78 -14.89
N ASN A 508 13.19 -2.31 -13.65
CA ASN A 508 13.98 -1.74 -12.56
C ASN A 508 15.44 -1.55 -12.99
N LYS A 509 16.06 -2.59 -13.54
CA LYS A 509 17.43 -2.53 -14.04
C LYS A 509 17.61 -1.47 -15.13
N ASP A 510 16.72 -1.43 -16.11
CA ASP A 510 16.76 -0.45 -17.21
C ASP A 510 16.68 1.00 -16.66
N VAL A 511 15.79 1.26 -15.69
CA VAL A 511 15.60 2.60 -15.10
C VAL A 511 16.72 2.97 -14.12
N HIS A 512 17.22 2.05 -13.30
CA HIS A 512 18.38 2.29 -12.44
C HIS A 512 19.63 2.66 -13.25
N GLN A 513 19.85 2.04 -14.41
CA GLN A 513 20.92 2.44 -15.32
C GLN A 513 20.76 3.89 -15.81
N MET A 514 19.53 4.33 -16.11
CA MET A 514 19.26 5.71 -16.51
C MET A 514 19.47 6.70 -15.36
N ILE A 515 19.00 6.35 -14.15
CA ILE A 515 19.20 7.16 -12.95
C ILE A 515 20.69 7.32 -12.66
N SER A 516 21.45 6.23 -12.70
CA SER A 516 22.91 6.24 -12.49
C SER A 516 23.62 7.08 -13.55
N ALA A 517 23.24 6.96 -14.83
CA ALA A 517 23.81 7.76 -15.92
C ALA A 517 23.50 9.26 -15.80
N ALA A 518 22.32 9.62 -15.28
CA ALA A 518 21.92 11.01 -15.11
C ALA A 518 22.55 11.68 -13.87
N ASN A 519 22.67 10.93 -12.78
CA ASN A 519 23.20 11.40 -11.51
C ASN A 519 23.77 10.24 -10.66
N SER A 520 25.07 10.00 -10.78
CA SER A 520 25.80 8.97 -10.01
C SER A 520 26.29 9.44 -8.64
N ASN A 521 25.76 10.56 -8.13
CA ASN A 521 26.14 11.07 -6.80
C ASN A 521 25.73 10.06 -5.71
N ALA A 522 26.59 9.80 -4.74
CA ALA A 522 26.29 8.95 -3.58
C ALA A 522 25.08 9.42 -2.76
N ALA A 523 24.74 10.71 -2.89
CA ALA A 523 23.56 11.29 -2.27
C ALA A 523 22.24 11.01 -3.01
N ASN A 524 22.28 10.48 -4.23
CA ASN A 524 21.10 10.08 -4.98
C ASN A 524 20.60 8.72 -4.45
N PRO A 525 19.48 8.67 -3.70
CA PRO A 525 19.06 7.44 -3.05
C PRO A 525 18.26 6.52 -3.99
N TRP A 526 17.83 7.04 -5.15
CA TRP A 526 16.79 6.43 -5.97
C TRP A 526 17.23 5.14 -6.69
N GLY A 527 18.53 4.87 -6.77
CA GLY A 527 19.04 3.56 -7.21
C GLY A 527 18.88 2.44 -6.19
N ASN A 528 18.32 2.72 -4.99
CA ASN A 528 18.06 1.74 -3.94
C ASN A 528 16.56 1.51 -3.69
N TYR A 529 15.68 2.19 -4.42
CA TYR A 529 14.25 1.95 -4.41
C TYR A 529 13.86 1.24 -5.70
N ARG A 530 12.94 0.29 -5.65
CA ARG A 530 12.55 -0.49 -6.82
C ARG A 530 11.05 -0.70 -6.87
N LEU A 531 10.51 -0.85 -8.07
CA LEU A 531 9.13 -1.26 -8.28
C LEU A 531 8.99 -2.74 -7.90
N THR A 532 7.98 -3.07 -7.09
CA THR A 532 7.63 -4.47 -6.78
C THR A 532 6.64 -5.01 -7.80
N ASN A 533 5.56 -4.25 -8.09
CA ASN A 533 4.58 -4.55 -9.13
C ASN A 533 3.63 -3.36 -9.39
N VAL A 534 2.77 -3.51 -10.40
CA VAL A 534 1.71 -2.55 -10.75
C VAL A 534 0.39 -3.29 -10.97
N GLN A 535 -0.71 -2.75 -10.47
CA GLN A 535 -2.09 -3.14 -10.82
C GLN A 535 -2.69 -2.05 -11.69
N TRP A 536 -2.64 -2.25 -13.01
CA TRP A 536 -3.14 -1.29 -14.00
C TRP A 536 -4.42 -1.76 -14.69
N LYS A 537 -4.88 -2.98 -14.36
CA LYS A 537 -6.12 -3.57 -14.87
C LYS A 537 -6.79 -4.43 -13.80
N PRO A 538 -8.13 -4.46 -13.74
CA PRO A 538 -8.84 -5.36 -12.84
C PRO A 538 -8.65 -6.82 -13.26
N LEU A 539 -8.29 -7.66 -12.29
CA LEU A 539 -8.28 -9.12 -12.39
C LEU A 539 -9.40 -9.68 -11.52
N THR A 540 -9.72 -10.96 -11.70
CA THR A 540 -10.74 -11.61 -10.86
C THR A 540 -10.39 -13.07 -10.57
N LYS A 541 -10.73 -13.54 -9.37
CA LYS A 541 -10.77 -14.97 -9.02
C LYS A 541 -12.20 -15.47 -8.83
N ALA A 542 -12.34 -16.78 -8.68
CA ALA A 542 -13.56 -17.38 -8.15
C ALA A 542 -13.69 -17.12 -6.63
N PRO A 543 -14.90 -16.82 -6.11
CA PRO A 543 -15.14 -16.71 -4.66
C PRO A 543 -14.71 -17.99 -3.92
N GLY A 544 -14.13 -17.84 -2.73
CA GLY A 544 -13.68 -18.95 -1.88
C GLY A 544 -12.42 -19.67 -2.38
N THR A 545 -11.67 -19.09 -3.32
CA THR A 545 -10.41 -19.64 -3.82
C THR A 545 -9.26 -18.65 -3.61
N VAL A 546 -8.02 -19.12 -3.53
CA VAL A 546 -6.83 -18.26 -3.65
C VAL A 546 -6.64 -17.95 -5.14
N TYR A 547 -6.24 -16.72 -5.50
CA TYR A 547 -5.94 -16.42 -6.89
C TYR A 547 -4.69 -17.22 -7.30
N SER A 548 -4.82 -18.02 -8.35
CA SER A 548 -3.72 -18.77 -8.95
C SER A 548 -3.75 -18.58 -10.47
N SER A 549 -2.56 -18.46 -11.05
CA SER A 549 -2.35 -18.41 -12.50
C SER A 549 -1.12 -19.25 -12.82
N LEU A 550 -1.10 -19.83 -14.03
CA LEU A 550 0.12 -20.45 -14.57
C LEU A 550 1.19 -19.39 -14.87
N ASP A 551 0.77 -18.14 -15.07
CA ASP A 551 1.65 -16.99 -15.14
C ASP A 551 1.87 -16.43 -13.72
N SER A 552 3.06 -16.68 -13.18
CA SER A 552 3.44 -16.16 -11.86
C SER A 552 3.50 -14.64 -11.83
N ALA A 553 3.72 -13.96 -12.96
CA ALA A 553 3.66 -12.50 -13.03
C ALA A 553 2.23 -12.00 -12.80
N GLU A 554 1.24 -12.66 -13.41
CA GLU A 554 -0.17 -12.33 -13.22
C GLU A 554 -0.62 -12.57 -11.76
N GLN A 555 -0.17 -13.66 -11.13
CA GLN A 555 -0.41 -13.91 -9.71
C GLN A 555 0.22 -12.84 -8.81
N SER A 556 1.48 -12.50 -9.04
CA SER A 556 2.14 -11.40 -8.31
C SER A 556 1.43 -10.06 -8.55
N THR A 557 0.88 -9.82 -9.75
CA THR A 557 0.12 -8.61 -10.06
C THR A 557 -1.23 -8.60 -9.33
N TYR A 558 -1.92 -9.73 -9.24
CA TYR A 558 -3.19 -9.80 -8.50
C TYR A 558 -3.04 -9.37 -7.03
N TYR A 559 -1.93 -9.70 -6.38
CA TYR A 559 -1.70 -9.37 -4.98
C TYR A 559 -0.89 -8.09 -4.75
N THR A 560 0.13 -7.81 -5.57
CA THR A 560 0.99 -6.61 -5.51
C THR A 560 1.42 -6.23 -4.07
N SER A 561 1.83 -7.23 -3.27
CA SER A 561 2.16 -6.99 -1.86
C SER A 561 3.56 -6.43 -1.67
N ASN A 562 3.63 -5.31 -0.94
CA ASN A 562 4.85 -4.64 -0.53
C ASN A 562 5.40 -5.24 0.77
N SER A 563 6.72 -5.40 0.86
CA SER A 563 7.38 -6.00 2.03
C SER A 563 7.31 -5.17 3.32
N VAL A 564 6.80 -3.94 3.25
CA VAL A 564 6.61 -3.04 4.41
C VAL A 564 5.25 -2.32 4.41
N ILE A 565 4.41 -2.48 3.38
CA ILE A 565 3.06 -1.89 3.31
C ILE A 565 1.95 -2.96 3.22
N GLU A 566 2.24 -4.22 2.87
CA GLU A 566 1.33 -5.37 2.98
C GLU A 566 2.04 -6.64 3.51
N THR A 567 2.38 -6.69 4.80
CA THR A 567 3.32 -7.71 5.30
C THR A 567 2.66 -8.89 5.97
N ASN A 568 1.69 -8.65 6.84
CA ASN A 568 1.01 -9.75 7.49
C ASN A 568 0.15 -10.49 6.46
N HIS A 569 -0.25 -11.71 6.81
CA HIS A 569 -0.83 -12.63 5.84
C HIS A 569 -2.05 -12.06 5.11
N ILE A 570 -2.99 -11.51 5.87
CA ILE A 570 -4.24 -10.94 5.38
C ILE A 570 -4.03 -9.78 4.39
N LEU A 571 -2.95 -9.01 4.54
CA LEU A 571 -2.60 -7.96 3.59
C LEU A 571 -1.79 -8.51 2.41
N SER A 572 -0.80 -9.36 2.67
CA SER A 572 0.10 -9.90 1.64
C SER A 572 -0.61 -10.75 0.58
N GLU A 573 -1.75 -11.34 0.96
CA GLU A 573 -2.63 -12.18 0.14
C GLU A 573 -4.07 -11.63 0.12
N PHE A 574 -4.23 -10.30 0.30
CA PHE A 574 -5.54 -9.67 0.41
C PHE A 574 -6.40 -9.94 -0.84
N SER A 575 -7.65 -10.31 -0.60
CA SER A 575 -8.69 -10.36 -1.63
C SER A 575 -10.09 -10.24 -1.02
N GLY A 576 -11.01 -9.62 -1.75
CA GLY A 576 -12.37 -9.41 -1.26
C GLY A 576 -12.39 -8.28 -0.23
N ARG A 577 -12.83 -8.55 1.00
CA ARG A 577 -12.92 -7.57 2.09
C ARG A 577 -12.60 -8.16 3.46
N PHE A 578 -12.28 -7.32 4.44
CA PHE A 578 -12.21 -7.72 5.84
C PHE A 578 -13.57 -8.24 6.34
N SER A 579 -13.56 -9.37 7.05
CA SER A 579 -14.79 -9.97 7.61
C SER A 579 -15.27 -9.24 8.88
N GLY A 580 -14.43 -8.42 9.50
CA GLY A 580 -14.70 -7.83 10.82
C GLY A 580 -14.64 -8.83 11.99
N VAL A 581 -14.08 -10.03 11.77
CA VAL A 581 -13.78 -11.03 12.81
C VAL A 581 -12.34 -11.49 12.68
N GLY A 582 -11.50 -11.11 13.64
CA GLY A 582 -10.09 -11.46 13.65
C GLY A 582 -9.34 -10.92 12.42
N ASN A 583 -8.14 -11.44 12.19
CA ASN A 583 -7.38 -11.23 10.97
C ASN A 583 -7.90 -12.11 9.82
N THR A 584 -9.15 -11.91 9.38
CA THR A 584 -9.73 -12.70 8.28
C THR A 584 -10.41 -11.85 7.20
N ILE A 585 -10.39 -12.37 5.96
CA ILE A 585 -11.06 -11.81 4.77
C ILE A 585 -12.18 -12.73 4.29
N THR A 586 -13.12 -12.17 3.52
CA THR A 586 -14.23 -12.89 2.90
C THR A 586 -14.54 -12.38 1.50
N ASP A 587 -15.01 -13.29 0.65
CA ASP A 587 -15.54 -13.02 -0.70
C ASP A 587 -17.09 -13.02 -0.72
N PHE A 588 -17.72 -13.22 0.43
CA PHE A 588 -19.17 -13.36 0.57
C PHE A 588 -19.77 -12.18 1.35
N SER A 589 -21.04 -11.89 1.08
CA SER A 589 -21.85 -10.94 1.84
C SER A 589 -22.57 -11.61 3.00
N ALA A 590 -23.02 -10.80 3.96
CA ALA A 590 -23.95 -11.25 4.98
C ALA A 590 -25.37 -11.16 4.44
N THR A 591 -26.20 -12.19 4.65
CA THR A 591 -27.64 -12.06 4.50
C THR A 591 -28.20 -11.31 5.70
N LYS A 592 -28.89 -10.18 5.47
CA LYS A 592 -29.70 -9.53 6.51
C LYS A 592 -30.88 -10.46 6.85
N THR A 593 -30.73 -11.34 7.84
CA THR A 593 -31.87 -12.03 8.46
C THR A 593 -32.29 -11.20 9.68
N GLY A 594 -33.57 -10.82 9.74
CA GLY A 594 -34.13 -9.91 10.74
C GLY A 594 -34.22 -10.45 12.17
N GLU A 595 -33.10 -10.87 12.77
CA GLU A 595 -33.02 -11.35 14.15
C GLU A 595 -31.84 -10.74 14.92
N THR A 596 -32.05 -10.59 16.22
CA THR A 596 -31.25 -9.91 17.25
C THR A 596 -29.90 -10.60 17.58
N GLY A 597 -29.02 -10.76 16.58
CA GLY A 597 -27.62 -11.14 16.78
C GLY A 597 -26.69 -9.91 16.81
N THR A 598 -25.57 -9.99 17.54
CA THR A 598 -24.55 -8.93 17.58
C THR A 598 -23.97 -8.67 16.20
N THR A 599 -24.35 -7.54 15.61
CA THR A 599 -23.88 -7.03 14.32
C THR A 599 -22.52 -6.34 14.49
N ASN A 600 -21.50 -6.82 13.78
CA ASN A 600 -20.25 -6.12 13.54
C ASN A 600 -20.30 -5.34 12.20
N ILE A 601 -19.28 -4.51 11.96
CA ILE A 601 -19.21 -3.43 10.95
C ILE A 601 -19.57 -3.87 9.51
N ALA A 602 -19.53 -5.17 9.20
CA ALA A 602 -19.92 -5.74 7.91
C ALA A 602 -21.36 -6.30 7.83
N GLY A 603 -22.20 -6.14 8.86
CA GLY A 603 -23.56 -6.67 8.89
C GLY A 603 -23.63 -8.21 8.95
N ILE A 604 -22.52 -8.88 9.28
CA ILE A 604 -22.44 -10.33 9.40
C ILE A 604 -23.04 -10.75 10.74
N VAL A 605 -24.17 -11.45 10.70
CA VAL A 605 -24.74 -12.09 11.88
C VAL A 605 -24.09 -13.46 12.05
N TYR A 606 -23.28 -13.63 13.10
CA TYR A 606 -22.74 -14.92 13.51
C TYR A 606 -23.75 -15.60 14.45
N GLN A 607 -24.66 -16.42 13.90
CA GLN A 607 -25.44 -17.34 14.73
C GLN A 607 -24.75 -18.71 14.71
N ASN A 608 -24.31 -19.20 15.87
CA ASN A 608 -23.75 -20.54 16.06
C ASN A 608 -22.71 -20.96 14.99
N GLY A 609 -21.79 -20.06 14.62
CA GLY A 609 -20.71 -20.34 13.66
C GLY A 609 -21.12 -20.39 12.18
N SER A 610 -22.32 -19.92 11.80
CA SER A 610 -22.78 -19.83 10.40
C SER A 610 -22.73 -18.39 9.87
N VAL A 611 -22.20 -18.17 8.66
CA VAL A 611 -22.36 -16.92 7.89
C VAL A 611 -22.99 -17.27 6.55
N THR A 612 -24.17 -16.71 6.26
CA THR A 612 -24.87 -16.84 4.99
C THR A 612 -24.62 -15.60 4.13
N GLY A 613 -24.40 -15.77 2.82
CA GLY A 613 -24.70 -14.73 1.83
C GLY A 613 -23.99 -14.88 0.47
N ASP A 614 -24.40 -14.03 -0.47
CA ASP A 614 -23.99 -14.10 -1.88
C ASP A 614 -22.56 -13.63 -2.07
N ALA A 615 -21.86 -14.21 -3.04
CA ALA A 615 -20.56 -13.70 -3.48
C ALA A 615 -20.71 -12.26 -3.97
N PHE A 616 -19.71 -11.43 -3.65
CA PHE A 616 -19.71 -10.02 -4.07
C PHE A 616 -18.50 -9.72 -4.97
N ASN A 617 -18.54 -8.54 -5.59
CA ASN A 617 -17.39 -7.95 -6.27
C ASN A 617 -16.98 -6.70 -5.51
N ASN A 618 -15.69 -6.55 -5.23
CA ASN A 618 -15.12 -5.36 -4.63
C ASN A 618 -14.65 -4.34 -5.66
N VAL A 619 -14.58 -4.65 -6.96
CA VAL A 619 -14.23 -3.65 -7.98
C VAL A 619 -15.24 -3.70 -9.11
N TYR A 620 -15.69 -2.55 -9.61
CA TYR A 620 -16.55 -2.44 -10.77
C TYR A 620 -15.91 -1.55 -11.83
N ALA A 621 -15.68 -2.12 -13.00
CA ALA A 621 -15.02 -1.45 -14.11
C ALA A 621 -15.56 -1.98 -15.43
N ASN A 622 -15.67 -1.11 -16.44
CA ASN A 622 -16.00 -1.50 -17.81
C ASN A 622 -17.26 -2.37 -17.93
N GLY A 623 -18.29 -2.10 -17.11
CA GLY A 623 -19.56 -2.84 -17.12
C GLY A 623 -19.52 -4.19 -16.41
N LYS A 624 -18.43 -4.52 -15.72
CA LYS A 624 -18.21 -5.80 -15.04
C LYS A 624 -17.83 -5.60 -13.58
N GLY A 625 -18.19 -6.59 -12.76
CA GLY A 625 -17.71 -6.72 -11.40
C GLY A 625 -16.49 -7.66 -11.37
N HIS A 626 -15.56 -7.38 -10.47
CA HIS A 626 -14.34 -8.13 -10.26
C HIS A 626 -14.17 -8.39 -8.76
N LEU A 627 -13.80 -9.63 -8.43
CA LEU A 627 -13.29 -9.99 -7.11
C LEU A 627 -11.77 -9.88 -7.18
N MET A 628 -11.27 -8.70 -6.80
CA MET A 628 -9.88 -8.25 -6.98
C MET A 628 -9.10 -8.33 -5.66
N GLY A 629 -7.78 -8.51 -5.77
CA GLY A 629 -6.84 -8.55 -4.65
C GLY A 629 -5.89 -7.36 -4.58
N GLY A 630 -5.02 -7.39 -3.58
CA GLY A 630 -4.01 -6.36 -3.38
C GLY A 630 -4.58 -4.97 -3.13
N CYS A 631 -3.81 -3.93 -3.49
CA CYS A 631 -4.21 -2.54 -3.28
C CYS A 631 -5.51 -2.18 -4.01
N MET A 632 -5.64 -2.55 -5.29
CA MET A 632 -6.84 -2.31 -6.12
C MET A 632 -8.07 -2.99 -5.53
N GLY A 633 -7.92 -4.21 -5.01
CA GLY A 633 -9.00 -4.91 -4.32
C GLY A 633 -9.41 -4.25 -3.01
N CYS A 634 -8.44 -3.85 -2.18
CA CYS A 634 -8.70 -3.19 -0.91
C CYS A 634 -9.38 -1.84 -1.11
N HIS A 635 -8.83 -1.00 -1.99
CA HIS A 635 -9.41 0.29 -2.39
C HIS A 635 -10.70 0.11 -3.19
N GLY A 636 -10.90 -1.01 -3.87
CA GLY A 636 -12.16 -1.36 -4.51
C GLY A 636 -13.33 -1.37 -3.51
N ASN A 637 -13.11 -1.82 -2.28
CA ASN A 637 -14.16 -1.74 -1.26
C ASN A 637 -14.61 -0.29 -1.01
N GLN A 638 -13.71 0.68 -1.15
CA GLN A 638 -14.06 2.11 -1.10
C GLN A 638 -14.84 2.56 -2.34
N GLN A 639 -14.56 1.99 -3.52
CA GLN A 639 -15.40 2.18 -4.71
C GLN A 639 -16.84 1.72 -4.48
N VAL A 640 -16.98 0.50 -3.97
CA VAL A 640 -18.29 -0.09 -3.69
C VAL A 640 -19.00 0.65 -2.55
N SER A 641 -18.24 1.18 -1.58
CA SER A 641 -18.78 2.03 -0.51
C SER A 641 -19.06 3.47 -0.93
N GLY A 642 -18.65 3.90 -2.13
CA GLY A 642 -19.04 5.18 -2.72
C GLY A 642 -18.04 6.33 -2.55
N SER A 643 -16.79 6.06 -2.17
CA SER A 643 -15.70 7.03 -2.05
C SER A 643 -14.69 6.94 -3.22
N ASP A 644 -15.17 6.49 -4.39
CA ASP A 644 -14.41 6.27 -5.63
C ASP A 644 -13.32 5.19 -5.47
N PHE A 645 -12.13 5.48 -4.97
CA PHE A 645 -11.18 4.46 -4.51
C PHE A 645 -10.42 4.97 -3.27
N SER A 646 -10.93 6.01 -2.61
CA SER A 646 -10.16 6.78 -1.62
C SER A 646 -10.53 6.42 -0.19
N PHE A 647 -9.52 6.00 0.58
CA PHE A 647 -9.64 5.96 2.04
C PHE A 647 -9.47 7.35 2.68
N ILE A 648 -8.79 8.29 1.99
CA ILE A 648 -8.61 9.66 2.48
C ILE A 648 -9.95 10.39 2.60
N PHE A 649 -10.85 10.18 1.64
CA PHE A 649 -12.18 10.78 1.65
C PHE A 649 -13.26 9.92 2.33
N ALA A 650 -12.96 8.67 2.68
CA ALA A 650 -13.94 7.77 3.29
C ALA A 650 -14.40 8.26 4.67
N GLU A 651 -13.47 8.70 5.52
CA GLU A 651 -13.78 9.13 6.89
C GLU A 651 -12.92 10.34 7.34
N PRO A 652 -13.49 11.31 8.08
CA PRO A 652 -12.74 12.42 8.63
C PRO A 652 -11.70 11.97 9.68
N VAL A 653 -10.49 12.50 9.58
CA VAL A 653 -9.38 12.14 10.47
C VAL A 653 -9.52 12.84 11.83
N SER A 654 -9.98 12.10 12.84
CA SER A 654 -10.27 12.65 14.18
C SER A 654 -9.05 12.74 15.10
N ASN A 655 -8.10 11.81 15.00
CA ASN A 655 -6.90 11.73 15.85
C ASN A 655 -5.77 11.02 15.09
N PRO A 656 -4.50 11.24 15.48
CA PRO A 656 -3.38 10.43 15.02
C PRO A 656 -3.36 9.05 15.72
N ASP A 657 -2.56 8.13 15.20
CA ASP A 657 -2.11 6.92 15.89
C ASP A 657 -0.89 7.21 16.79
N SER A 658 -0.63 6.32 17.75
CA SER A 658 0.51 6.42 18.67
C SER A 658 1.63 5.45 18.28
N ALA A 659 2.86 5.96 18.13
CA ALA A 659 4.07 5.19 17.79
C ALA A 659 4.65 4.32 18.93
N GLU A 660 3.91 4.09 20.02
CA GLU A 660 4.34 3.45 21.28
C GLU A 660 5.50 4.11 22.05
N ARG A 661 5.19 4.66 23.23
CA ARG A 661 5.35 4.05 24.56
C ARG A 661 4.65 5.03 25.51
N THR A 662 3.92 4.53 26.49
CA THR A 662 3.47 5.33 27.62
C THR A 662 4.68 5.98 28.26
N TYR A 663 4.73 7.31 28.23
CA TYR A 663 5.79 8.14 28.82
C TYR A 663 5.95 7.83 30.33
N PRO A 664 7.10 7.33 30.82
CA PRO A 664 7.39 7.34 32.24
C PRO A 664 8.68 8.14 32.49
N TYR A 665 8.83 9.33 31.91
CA TYR A 665 9.94 10.22 32.26
C TYR A 665 9.49 11.69 32.28
N PRO A 666 9.85 12.47 33.31
CA PRO A 666 9.52 13.88 33.38
C PRO A 666 10.15 14.61 32.19
N LEU A 667 9.39 15.50 31.59
CA LEU A 667 9.84 16.42 30.54
C LEU A 667 11.16 17.06 30.97
N ILE A 668 12.27 16.74 30.30
CA ILE A 668 13.46 17.58 30.39
C ILE A 668 13.10 18.85 29.62
N LYS A 669 12.97 19.93 30.39
CA LYS A 669 12.65 21.29 29.91
C LYS A 669 13.69 21.82 28.94
#